data_AF-A0A9E5DT96-F1
#
_entry.id   AF-A0A9E5DT96-F1
#
_cell.length_a   1.000
_cell.length_b   1.000
_cell.length_c   1.000
_cell.angle_alpha   90.00
_cell.angle_beta   90.00
_cell.angle_gamma   90.00
#
_symmetry.space_group_name_H-M   'P 1'
#
loop_
_entity.id
_entity.type
_entity.pdbx_description
1 polymer ?
#
loop_
_entity_poly.entity_id
_entity_poly.type
_entity_poly.pdbx_seq_one_letter_code
_entity_poly.pdbx_strand_id
1 'polypeptide(L)'
;MNVRHDLPAIVDRCLDDLATGRATVADCLARYPQHRAALEPLLTAAAAVRRTPRPAERAVDPARRARFVALLRATPQQRPRGLRLPSLAPFALSYGLFPRLAAAGAPLAVAVVLGIALLVGQPATPAAASTLTVFGGGVEVQVGEAWSPLADGARLSAGARLRTTAEGRALITFPDGSTSALDPATEIALEWITAGGPRVVRIRQFSGRLWNDVVTDRRLGATYEVHTVDAIAQVHGTVFETTINNGQTVVSAADGDVDVIAGSERVSVTRGQLVRAQAQKVAERAAVRAAGSLTIYAPFAAALLAPGGEATGARADGAVFRQIRGVTTSNPGDGPQRLDFQRLDPGVYTLLLRRFGEGAGDLVLESDGVEHRITLDGDTGTARAQVRVTLHDGQPAIELIEDRPQRVQAERDDPVRVVETERTRNAAGLAVQRERSEQERERARPTPPPARLVDPAVDAFTRGLRDALAGGDAAAIRERLNEIVAAQDTATVQARLLVLAALAASDEAASRIARALAGDAHAALRARLVEASDTLAPAEVRARLRRALLGEAIRVLAATPAGTTPPTPVQAAAEAFSRGLRDALSRNDPAAIRERLSDVLAPQDTATVRARLQMLAALVADDDAANRVTRALAGDAHAALRTRLVQAAETLAPAEP
;
A
#
# COMPACT_ATOMS: atom_id res chain seq x y z
N MET A 1 -49.45 19.77 -40.90
CA MET A 1 -48.52 20.34 -39.90
C MET A 1 -47.10 20.18 -40.43
N ASN A 2 -46.52 21.28 -40.93
CA ASN A 2 -45.16 21.30 -41.50
C ASN A 2 -44.14 21.51 -40.36
N VAL A 3 -43.50 20.44 -39.89
CA VAL A 3 -42.34 20.58 -39.00
C VAL A 3 -41.16 20.98 -39.88
N ARG A 4 -40.77 22.25 -39.87
CA ARG A 4 -39.47 22.68 -40.41
C ARG A 4 -38.39 21.94 -39.62
N HIS A 5 -37.89 20.83 -40.16
CA HIS A 5 -36.74 20.15 -39.60
C HIS A 5 -35.51 21.02 -39.92
N ASP A 6 -34.77 21.37 -38.88
CA ASP A 6 -33.52 22.11 -39.02
C ASP A 6 -32.45 21.22 -39.68
N LEU A 7 -31.51 21.84 -40.39
CA LEU A 7 -30.47 21.13 -41.16
C LEU A 7 -29.68 20.11 -40.32
N PRO A 8 -29.29 20.38 -39.05
CA PRO A 8 -28.59 19.41 -38.21
C PRO A 8 -29.40 18.12 -37.97
N ALA A 9 -30.70 18.25 -37.68
CA ALA A 9 -31.57 17.08 -37.46
C ALA A 9 -31.78 16.25 -38.74
N ILE A 10 -31.74 16.90 -39.91
CA ILE A 10 -31.78 16.23 -41.20
C ILE A 10 -30.46 15.47 -41.46
N VAL A 11 -29.32 16.08 -41.14
CA VAL A 11 -28.00 15.45 -41.24
C VAL A 11 -27.93 14.21 -40.36
N ASP A 12 -28.27 14.31 -39.08
CA ASP A 12 -28.21 13.20 -38.13
C ASP A 12 -29.08 12.02 -38.59
N ARG A 13 -30.32 12.31 -39.02
CA ARG A 13 -31.23 11.26 -39.54
C ARG A 13 -30.68 10.60 -40.81
N CYS A 14 -30.11 11.37 -41.73
CA CYS A 14 -29.50 10.80 -42.95
C CYS A 14 -28.25 9.97 -42.64
N LEU A 15 -27.44 10.38 -41.65
CA LEU A 15 -26.26 9.62 -41.21
C LEU A 15 -26.64 8.31 -40.53
N ASP A 16 -27.67 8.30 -39.69
CA ASP A 16 -28.21 7.10 -39.05
C ASP A 16 -28.78 6.11 -40.06
N ASP A 17 -29.56 6.59 -41.03
CA ASP A 17 -30.12 5.75 -42.10
C ASP A 17 -29.01 5.15 -42.98
N LEU A 18 -27.96 5.91 -43.27
CA LEU A 18 -26.76 5.41 -43.96
C LEU A 18 -26.01 4.37 -43.12
N ALA A 19 -25.80 4.63 -41.83
CA ALA A 19 -25.08 3.74 -40.93
C ALA A 19 -25.78 2.38 -40.77
N THR A 20 -27.11 2.40 -40.66
CA THR A 20 -27.97 1.21 -40.54
C THR A 20 -28.28 0.53 -41.88
N GLY A 21 -27.84 1.11 -43.01
CA GLY A 21 -28.09 0.58 -44.35
C GLY A 21 -29.54 0.72 -44.84
N ARG A 22 -30.35 1.53 -44.15
CA ARG A 22 -31.77 1.77 -44.47
C ARG A 22 -32.00 2.74 -45.63
N ALA A 23 -30.98 3.51 -46.00
CA ALA A 23 -31.01 4.40 -47.17
C ALA A 23 -29.61 4.57 -47.78
N THR A 24 -29.55 4.94 -49.05
CA THR A 24 -28.32 5.38 -49.73
C THR A 24 -28.18 6.91 -49.72
N VAL A 25 -27.01 7.42 -50.10
CA VAL A 25 -26.78 8.87 -50.21
C VAL A 25 -27.74 9.48 -51.23
N ALA A 26 -28.00 8.78 -52.35
CA ALA A 26 -28.97 9.21 -53.36
C ALA A 26 -30.40 9.31 -52.78
N ASP A 27 -30.81 8.33 -51.96
CA ASP A 27 -32.14 8.33 -51.34
C ASP A 27 -32.30 9.50 -50.36
N CYS A 28 -31.26 9.81 -49.59
CA CYS A 28 -31.27 10.94 -48.65
C CYS A 28 -31.33 12.30 -49.39
N LEU A 29 -30.58 12.45 -50.48
CA LEU A 29 -30.59 13.67 -51.30
C LEU A 29 -31.90 13.85 -52.08
N ALA A 30 -32.57 12.75 -52.44
CA ALA A 30 -33.90 12.79 -53.04
C ALA A 30 -35.00 13.14 -52.02
N ARG A 31 -34.83 12.72 -50.76
CA ARG A 31 -35.77 13.00 -49.65
C ARG A 31 -35.75 14.46 -49.19
N TYR A 32 -34.61 15.15 -49.34
CA TYR A 32 -34.42 16.55 -48.94
C TYR A 32 -33.79 17.41 -50.05
N PRO A 33 -34.49 17.62 -51.19
CA PRO A 33 -33.93 18.32 -52.34
C PRO A 33 -33.54 19.78 -52.03
N GLN A 34 -34.24 20.43 -51.11
CA GLN A 34 -33.96 21.80 -50.69
C GLN A 34 -32.63 21.99 -49.93
N HIS A 35 -32.06 20.92 -49.36
CA HIS A 35 -30.78 20.96 -48.64
C HIS A 35 -29.65 20.24 -49.38
N ARG A 36 -29.89 19.86 -50.64
CA ARG A 36 -28.98 19.03 -51.43
C ARG A 36 -27.56 19.58 -51.45
N ALA A 37 -27.40 20.88 -51.71
CA ALA A 37 -26.09 21.52 -51.80
C ALA A 37 -25.27 21.45 -50.50
N ALA A 38 -25.93 21.41 -49.33
CA ALA A 38 -25.26 21.29 -48.03
C ALA A 38 -25.05 19.83 -47.61
N LEU A 39 -25.99 18.94 -47.95
CA LEU A 39 -25.96 17.52 -47.56
C LEU A 39 -25.02 16.69 -48.43
N GLU A 40 -24.94 16.97 -49.73
CA GLU A 40 -24.18 16.17 -50.69
C GLU A 40 -22.69 16.01 -50.31
N PRO A 41 -21.93 17.07 -49.97
CA PRO A 41 -20.53 16.90 -49.55
C PRO A 41 -20.39 16.15 -48.22
N LEU A 42 -21.28 16.38 -47.26
CA LEU A 42 -21.23 15.74 -45.93
C LEU A 42 -21.54 14.24 -46.00
N LEU A 43 -22.59 13.86 -46.73
CA LEU A 43 -23.01 12.47 -46.87
C LEU A 43 -22.04 11.68 -47.78
N THR A 44 -21.46 12.33 -48.79
CA THR A 44 -20.44 11.71 -49.65
C THR A 44 -19.14 11.46 -48.87
N ALA A 45 -18.71 12.40 -48.03
CA ALA A 45 -17.56 12.20 -47.13
C ALA A 45 -17.82 11.07 -46.12
N ALA A 46 -18.99 11.04 -45.49
CA ALA A 46 -19.38 9.97 -44.57
C ALA A 46 -19.43 8.59 -45.25
N ALA A 47 -19.96 8.52 -46.48
CA ALA A 47 -19.98 7.30 -47.27
C ALA A 47 -18.58 6.87 -47.75
N ALA A 48 -17.69 7.81 -48.07
CA ALA A 48 -16.30 7.53 -48.44
C ALA A 48 -15.51 6.95 -47.26
N VAL A 49 -15.67 7.50 -46.05
CA VAL A 49 -15.07 6.96 -44.81
C VAL A 49 -15.59 5.55 -44.47
N ARG A 50 -16.82 5.20 -44.86
CA ARG A 50 -17.32 3.81 -44.72
C ARG A 50 -16.79 2.86 -45.79
N ARG A 51 -16.51 3.37 -46.99
CA ARG A 51 -16.00 2.57 -48.12
C ARG A 51 -14.49 2.39 -48.09
N THR A 52 -13.76 3.21 -47.34
CA THR A 52 -12.37 2.90 -47.01
C THR A 52 -12.33 1.57 -46.27
N PRO A 53 -11.64 0.55 -46.82
CA PRO A 53 -11.39 -0.68 -46.10
C PRO A 53 -10.77 -0.26 -44.77
N ARG A 54 -11.47 -0.53 -43.66
CA ARG A 54 -10.81 -0.50 -42.37
C ARG A 54 -9.63 -1.43 -42.53
N PRO A 55 -8.38 -0.98 -42.33
CA PRO A 55 -7.26 -1.90 -42.33
C PRO A 55 -7.66 -2.97 -41.33
N ALA A 56 -7.85 -4.20 -41.84
CA ALA A 56 -8.12 -5.36 -41.00
C ALA A 56 -7.13 -5.25 -39.86
N GLU A 57 -7.65 -5.21 -38.62
CA GLU A 57 -6.83 -5.21 -37.41
C GLU A 57 -5.80 -6.31 -37.59
N ARG A 58 -4.59 -5.92 -37.98
CA ARG A 58 -3.44 -6.79 -37.89
C ARG A 58 -3.32 -6.95 -36.39
N ALA A 59 -3.81 -8.09 -35.89
CA ALA A 59 -3.46 -8.60 -34.58
C ALA A 59 -1.97 -8.30 -34.41
N VAL A 60 -1.68 -7.34 -33.52
CA VAL A 60 -0.31 -6.95 -33.23
C VAL A 60 0.34 -8.22 -32.73
N ASP A 61 1.26 -8.77 -33.53
CA ASP A 61 1.98 -10.01 -33.23
C ASP A 61 2.45 -9.94 -31.75
N PRO A 62 1.82 -10.75 -30.86
CA PRO A 62 2.11 -10.71 -29.44
C PRO A 62 3.60 -10.92 -29.18
N ALA A 63 4.27 -11.72 -30.01
CA ALA A 63 5.70 -11.99 -29.91
C ALA A 63 6.56 -10.77 -30.27
N ARG A 64 6.12 -9.93 -31.23
CA ARG A 64 6.82 -8.69 -31.61
C ARG A 64 6.65 -7.61 -30.54
N ARG A 65 5.46 -7.52 -29.93
CA ARG A 65 5.18 -6.64 -28.79
C ARG A 65 5.90 -7.10 -27.53
N ALA A 66 5.99 -8.41 -27.28
CA ALA A 66 6.77 -9.00 -26.20
C ALA A 66 8.28 -8.76 -26.36
N ARG A 67 8.83 -8.83 -27.59
CA ARG A 67 10.24 -8.45 -27.86
C ARG A 67 10.50 -6.97 -27.62
N PHE A 68 9.54 -6.11 -27.95
CA PHE A 68 9.62 -4.68 -27.67
C PHE A 68 9.54 -4.37 -26.17
N VAL A 69 8.66 -5.04 -25.43
CA VAL A 69 8.54 -4.90 -23.97
C VAL A 69 9.74 -5.52 -23.24
N ALA A 70 10.34 -6.59 -23.77
CA ALA A 70 11.60 -7.16 -23.27
C ALA A 70 12.78 -6.18 -23.44
N LEU A 71 12.79 -5.38 -24.51
CA LEU A 71 13.75 -4.28 -24.68
C LEU A 71 13.48 -3.10 -23.72
N LEU A 72 12.24 -2.96 -23.22
CA LEU A 72 11.82 -1.90 -22.28
C LEU A 72 11.92 -2.28 -20.79
N ARG A 73 12.11 -3.57 -20.45
CA ARG A 73 12.42 -4.00 -19.06
C ARG A 73 13.75 -3.42 -18.56
N ALA A 74 14.61 -2.92 -19.45
CA ALA A 74 15.71 -2.04 -19.07
C ALA A 74 15.16 -0.62 -18.81
N THR A 75 14.57 -0.40 -17.64
CA THR A 75 14.30 0.97 -17.18
C THR A 75 15.64 1.72 -17.03
N PRO A 76 15.76 2.98 -17.50
CA PRO A 76 17.00 3.77 -17.38
C PRO A 76 17.50 3.97 -15.94
N GLN A 77 16.67 3.65 -14.94
CA GLN A 77 16.99 3.75 -13.52
C GLN A 77 17.75 2.54 -12.96
N GLN A 78 17.88 1.44 -13.72
CA GLN A 78 18.59 0.22 -13.30
C GLN A 78 20.07 0.16 -13.75
N ARG A 79 20.69 1.26 -14.16
CA ARG A 79 22.17 1.28 -14.31
C ARG A 79 22.81 1.38 -12.93
N PRO A 80 23.51 0.33 -12.42
CA PRO A 80 24.43 0.55 -11.31
C PRO A 80 25.46 1.59 -11.77
N ARG A 81 25.63 2.65 -10.99
CA ARG A 81 26.77 3.58 -11.10
C ARG A 81 28.04 2.85 -10.67
N GLY A 82 28.46 1.85 -11.44
CA GLY A 82 29.83 1.38 -11.44
C GLY A 82 30.61 2.29 -12.38
N LEU A 83 31.61 3.01 -11.87
CA LEU A 83 32.63 3.65 -12.69
C LEU A 83 33.36 2.53 -13.45
N ARG A 84 32.86 2.15 -14.62
CA ARG A 84 33.66 1.42 -15.61
C ARG A 84 34.31 2.47 -16.49
N LEU A 85 35.55 2.83 -16.14
CA LEU A 85 36.49 3.40 -17.08
C LEU A 85 36.52 2.46 -18.31
N PRO A 86 36.23 2.94 -19.53
CA PRO A 86 36.34 2.10 -20.71
C PRO A 86 37.80 1.65 -20.86
N SER A 87 38.02 0.34 -20.92
CA SER A 87 39.33 -0.23 -21.24
C SER A 87 39.70 0.21 -22.65
N LEU A 88 40.63 1.16 -22.75
CA LEU A 88 41.34 1.43 -23.99
C LEU A 88 42.29 0.26 -24.24
N ALA A 89 41.93 -0.61 -25.17
CA ALA A 89 42.86 -1.51 -25.83
C ALA A 89 42.64 -1.40 -27.35
N PRO A 90 43.71 -1.52 -28.15
CA PRO A 90 44.00 -0.49 -29.15
C PRO A 90 43.60 -0.94 -30.55
N PHE A 91 42.85 -0.09 -31.26
CA PHE A 91 42.91 -0.06 -32.72
C PHE A 91 44.14 0.75 -33.11
N ALA A 92 45.30 0.10 -33.04
CA ALA A 92 46.49 0.55 -33.73
C ALA A 92 46.66 -0.27 -35.02
N LEU A 93 46.94 0.46 -36.09
CA LEU A 93 47.55 0.02 -37.35
C LEU A 93 46.62 -0.53 -38.45
N SER A 94 46.20 0.38 -39.33
CA SER A 94 46.74 0.32 -40.69
C SER A 94 47.10 1.73 -41.16
N TYR A 95 48.42 1.93 -41.27
CA TYR A 95 49.05 3.05 -41.95
C TYR A 95 48.67 3.05 -43.42
N GLY A 96 48.30 4.21 -43.95
CA GLY A 96 48.13 4.40 -45.39
C GLY A 96 47.92 5.86 -45.76
N LEU A 97 49.03 6.53 -46.05
CA LEU A 97 49.18 7.73 -46.90
C LEU A 97 48.93 9.14 -46.33
N PHE A 98 50.08 9.81 -46.21
CA PHE A 98 50.39 11.22 -46.53
C PHE A 98 50.15 12.35 -45.51
N PRO A 99 51.04 13.38 -45.54
CA PRO A 99 51.61 13.94 -44.33
C PRO A 99 51.53 15.47 -44.28
N ARG A 100 51.95 16.03 -43.14
CA ARG A 100 52.38 17.42 -42.94
C ARG A 100 51.34 18.51 -43.25
N LEU A 101 50.95 19.24 -42.21
CA LEU A 101 51.33 20.65 -42.03
C LEU A 101 50.72 21.20 -40.72
N ALA A 102 51.57 21.92 -40.00
CA ALA A 102 51.29 23.11 -39.19
C ALA A 102 49.97 23.16 -38.37
N ALA A 103 50.11 23.33 -37.06
CA ALA A 103 50.10 24.67 -36.46
C ALA A 103 49.75 24.58 -34.97
N ALA A 104 50.48 25.35 -34.18
CA ALA A 104 50.18 25.66 -32.80
C ALA A 104 48.78 26.30 -32.71
N GLY A 105 47.81 25.53 -32.21
CA GLY A 105 46.43 26.00 -31.95
C GLY A 105 45.62 25.08 -31.04
N ALA A 106 46.20 23.99 -30.56
CA ALA A 106 45.48 22.96 -29.80
C ALA A 106 45.14 23.31 -28.33
N PRO A 107 45.87 24.15 -27.56
CA PRO A 107 45.52 24.33 -26.15
C PRO A 107 44.31 25.26 -25.94
N LEU A 108 44.03 26.19 -26.86
CA LEU A 108 42.92 27.14 -26.69
C LEU A 108 41.56 26.54 -27.04
N ALA A 109 41.50 25.68 -28.07
CA ALA A 109 40.25 25.03 -28.48
C ALA A 109 39.73 24.04 -27.41
N VAL A 110 40.63 23.34 -26.73
CA VAL A 110 40.24 22.43 -25.63
C VAL A 110 39.75 23.21 -24.41
N ALA A 111 40.39 24.34 -24.06
CA ALA A 111 39.96 25.17 -22.94
C ALA A 111 38.59 25.83 -23.18
N VAL A 112 38.30 26.26 -24.41
CA VAL A 112 37.00 26.85 -24.78
C VAL A 112 35.90 25.78 -24.82
N VAL A 113 36.18 24.59 -25.36
CA VAL A 113 35.22 23.47 -25.34
C VAL A 113 34.94 22.98 -23.91
N LEU A 114 35.97 22.93 -23.05
CA LEU A 114 35.82 22.56 -21.64
C LEU A 114 35.08 23.64 -20.83
N GLY A 115 35.32 24.92 -21.13
CA GLY A 115 34.60 26.04 -20.53
C GLY A 115 33.12 26.09 -20.93
N ILE A 116 32.79 25.85 -22.20
CA ILE A 116 31.40 25.76 -22.67
C ILE A 116 30.70 24.53 -22.08
N ALA A 117 31.39 23.39 -21.96
CA ALA A 117 30.86 22.19 -21.31
C ALA A 117 30.56 22.41 -19.81
N LEU A 118 31.34 23.24 -19.11
CA LEU A 118 31.11 23.60 -17.71
C LEU A 118 29.99 24.64 -17.53
N LEU A 119 29.74 25.50 -18.52
CA LEU A 119 28.65 26.48 -18.50
C LEU A 119 27.28 25.89 -18.87
N VAL A 120 27.25 24.82 -19.68
CA VAL A 120 26.00 24.11 -20.07
C VAL A 120 25.73 22.89 -19.17
N GLY A 121 26.71 22.47 -18.37
CA GLY A 121 26.67 21.30 -17.50
C GLY A 121 26.38 21.60 -16.03
N GLN A 122 25.54 22.59 -15.71
CA GLN A 122 24.91 22.58 -14.38
C GLN A 122 24.10 21.28 -14.30
N PRO A 123 24.37 20.35 -13.36
CA PRO A 123 23.47 19.25 -13.15
C PRO A 123 22.16 19.86 -12.65
N ALA A 124 21.19 20.01 -13.55
CA ALA A 124 19.81 20.16 -13.11
C ALA A 124 19.57 18.96 -12.19
N THR A 125 19.38 19.23 -10.90
CA THR A 125 18.76 18.25 -10.01
C THR A 125 17.55 17.73 -10.77
N PRO A 126 17.45 16.40 -11.03
CA PRO A 126 16.36 15.90 -11.84
C PRO A 126 15.07 16.33 -11.15
N ALA A 127 14.34 17.24 -11.79
CA ALA A 127 13.01 17.58 -11.34
C ALA A 127 12.25 16.27 -11.22
N ALA A 128 11.67 16.05 -10.04
CA ALA A 128 10.82 14.92 -9.72
C ALA A 128 9.83 14.68 -10.86
N ALA A 129 10.10 13.73 -11.74
CA ALA A 129 9.28 13.50 -12.92
C ALA A 129 8.43 12.25 -12.71
N SER A 130 7.11 12.43 -12.81
CA SER A 130 6.17 11.32 -12.90
C SER A 130 6.29 10.66 -14.27
N THR A 131 5.88 9.40 -14.41
CA THR A 131 5.94 8.66 -15.69
C THR A 131 4.53 8.37 -16.19
N LEU A 132 4.28 8.65 -17.47
CA LEU A 132 3.03 8.33 -18.15
C LEU A 132 3.08 6.93 -18.77
N THR A 133 2.02 6.16 -18.57
CA THR A 133 1.77 4.87 -19.23
C THR A 133 0.47 4.99 -20.02
N VAL A 134 0.49 4.81 -21.34
CA VAL A 134 -0.71 4.87 -22.21
C VAL A 134 -1.20 3.46 -22.51
N PHE A 135 -2.42 3.12 -22.10
CA PHE A 135 -3.02 1.80 -22.29
C PHE A 135 -3.78 1.67 -23.62
N GLY A 136 -4.44 2.75 -24.05
CA GLY A 136 -5.19 2.80 -25.30
C GLY A 136 -5.55 4.23 -25.68
N GLY A 137 -5.94 4.44 -26.95
CA GLY A 137 -6.27 5.75 -27.48
C GLY A 137 -5.11 6.74 -27.43
N GLY A 138 -5.42 8.03 -27.27
CA GLY A 138 -4.44 9.13 -27.27
C GLY A 138 -4.40 9.87 -25.94
N VAL A 139 -3.21 10.34 -25.58
CA VAL A 139 -2.99 11.33 -24.51
C VAL A 139 -2.31 12.53 -25.13
N GLU A 140 -2.70 13.72 -24.72
CA GLU A 140 -2.14 14.98 -25.21
C GLU A 140 -1.70 15.84 -24.03
N VAL A 141 -0.66 16.64 -24.24
CA VAL A 141 -0.15 17.64 -23.30
C VAL A 141 -0.33 19.03 -23.90
N GLN A 142 -0.67 20.00 -23.07
CA GLN A 142 -0.76 21.39 -23.49
C GLN A 142 0.64 22.00 -23.59
N VAL A 143 0.99 22.56 -24.74
CA VAL A 143 2.22 23.32 -25.00
C VAL A 143 1.83 24.68 -25.55
N GLY A 144 1.92 25.72 -24.71
CA GLY A 144 1.31 27.02 -25.00
C GLY A 144 -0.21 26.88 -25.05
N GLU A 145 -0.83 27.29 -26.16
CA GLU A 145 -2.27 27.15 -26.39
C GLU A 145 -2.65 25.86 -27.16
N ALA A 146 -1.66 25.13 -27.67
CA ALA A 146 -1.90 23.95 -28.50
C ALA A 146 -1.83 22.65 -27.69
N TRP A 147 -2.62 21.66 -28.10
CA TRP A 147 -2.53 20.29 -27.59
C TRP A 147 -1.63 19.46 -28.50
N SER A 148 -0.66 18.78 -27.90
CA SER A 148 0.31 17.94 -28.62
C SER A 148 0.25 16.51 -28.11
N PRO A 149 0.32 15.49 -28.98
CA PRO A 149 0.33 14.09 -28.56
C PRO A 149 1.49 13.78 -27.62
N LEU A 150 1.21 13.02 -26.57
CA LEU A 150 2.18 12.58 -25.58
C LEU A 150 2.37 11.06 -25.67
N ALA A 151 3.62 10.64 -25.82
CA ALA A 151 3.96 9.23 -26.00
C ALA A 151 3.96 8.45 -24.68
N ASP A 152 3.80 7.14 -24.81
CA ASP A 152 4.00 6.19 -23.73
C ASP A 152 5.42 6.29 -23.14
N GLY A 153 5.54 6.24 -21.81
CA GLY A 153 6.80 6.39 -21.08
C GLY A 153 7.27 7.84 -20.91
N ALA A 154 6.48 8.82 -21.36
CA ALA A 154 6.84 10.24 -21.21
C ALA A 154 6.99 10.65 -19.74
N ARG A 155 7.92 11.58 -19.48
CA ARG A 155 8.14 12.18 -18.17
C ARG A 155 7.27 13.42 -18.00
N LEU A 156 6.59 13.51 -16.87
CA LEU A 156 5.66 14.55 -16.51
C LEU A 156 6.19 15.33 -15.31
N SER A 157 6.22 16.65 -15.42
CA SER A 157 6.63 17.55 -14.35
C SER A 157 5.44 18.36 -13.84
N ALA A 158 5.60 18.98 -12.67
CA ALA A 158 4.67 20.01 -12.21
C ALA A 158 4.48 21.10 -13.29
N GLY A 159 3.26 21.61 -13.42
CA GLY A 159 2.81 22.52 -14.48
C GLY A 159 2.23 21.82 -15.72
N ALA A 160 2.42 20.51 -15.90
CA ALA A 160 1.89 19.81 -17.08
C ALA A 160 0.35 19.74 -17.04
N ARG A 161 -0.31 20.17 -18.11
CA ARG A 161 -1.74 19.96 -18.35
C ARG A 161 -1.93 18.87 -19.40
N LEU A 162 -2.74 17.88 -19.07
CA LEU A 162 -2.91 16.65 -19.83
C LEU A 162 -4.39 16.44 -20.13
N ARG A 163 -4.68 15.86 -21.29
CA ARG A 163 -6.01 15.33 -21.58
C ARG A 163 -5.93 13.98 -22.28
N THR A 164 -6.89 13.11 -22.01
CA THR A 164 -7.12 11.88 -22.77
C THR A 164 -8.18 12.11 -23.84
N THR A 165 -8.05 11.43 -24.98
CA THR A 165 -9.09 11.44 -26.03
C THR A 165 -10.31 10.61 -25.61
N ALA A 166 -11.35 10.54 -26.45
CA ALA A 166 -12.56 9.74 -26.19
C ALA A 166 -12.32 8.22 -26.11
N GLU A 167 -11.16 7.75 -26.58
CA GLU A 167 -10.69 6.35 -26.47
C GLU A 167 -9.47 6.25 -25.54
N GLY A 168 -8.98 7.41 -25.07
CA GLY A 168 -7.71 7.58 -24.38
C GLY A 168 -7.75 7.04 -22.95
N ARG A 169 -6.82 6.17 -22.61
CA ARG A 169 -6.64 5.62 -21.26
C ARG A 169 -5.18 5.64 -20.89
N ALA A 170 -4.88 6.14 -19.69
CA ALA A 170 -3.51 6.28 -19.24
C ALA A 170 -3.38 6.13 -17.72
N LEU A 171 -2.14 5.94 -17.26
CA LEU A 171 -1.77 5.88 -15.86
C LEU A 171 -0.55 6.75 -15.63
N ILE A 172 -0.64 7.64 -14.65
CA ILE A 172 0.47 8.42 -14.15
C ILE A 172 1.03 7.69 -12.94
N THR A 173 2.33 7.44 -12.94
CA THR A 173 3.07 6.95 -11.76
C THR A 173 3.90 8.08 -11.19
N PHE A 174 3.60 8.46 -9.96
CA PHE A 174 4.28 9.53 -9.23
C PHE A 174 5.61 9.03 -8.62
N PRO A 175 6.54 9.94 -8.28
CA PRO A 175 7.83 9.57 -7.70
C PRO A 175 7.74 8.79 -6.39
N ASP A 176 6.66 8.94 -5.61
CA ASP A 176 6.41 8.22 -4.36
C ASP A 176 5.79 6.82 -4.58
N GLY A 177 5.57 6.43 -5.84
CA GLY A 177 4.89 5.20 -6.21
C GLY A 177 3.36 5.28 -6.18
N SER A 178 2.75 6.41 -5.82
CA SER A 178 1.31 6.58 -5.99
C SER A 178 0.96 6.58 -7.48
N THR A 179 -0.27 6.23 -7.82
CA THR A 179 -0.73 6.25 -9.20
C THR A 179 -2.07 6.93 -9.38
N SER A 180 -2.30 7.49 -10.56
CA SER A 180 -3.58 8.05 -10.99
C SER A 180 -3.90 7.58 -12.40
N ALA A 181 -4.95 6.78 -12.57
CA ALA A 181 -5.43 6.32 -13.86
C ALA A 181 -6.43 7.34 -14.41
N LEU A 182 -6.22 7.75 -15.66
CA LEU A 182 -7.05 8.70 -16.40
C LEU A 182 -7.93 7.93 -17.38
N ASP A 183 -9.23 8.17 -17.27
CA ASP A 183 -10.24 7.62 -18.17
C ASP A 183 -10.40 8.44 -19.45
N PRO A 184 -11.16 7.94 -20.43
CA PRO A 184 -11.50 8.73 -21.61
C PRO A 184 -12.08 10.09 -21.26
N ALA A 185 -11.78 11.09 -22.10
CA ALA A 185 -12.25 12.46 -21.96
C ALA A 185 -11.94 13.11 -20.58
N THR A 186 -10.80 12.75 -19.99
CA THR A 186 -10.31 13.27 -18.72
C THR A 186 -9.26 14.34 -18.96
N GLU A 187 -9.44 15.50 -18.33
CA GLU A 187 -8.48 16.60 -18.38
C GLU A 187 -8.01 16.97 -16.97
N ILE A 188 -6.70 17.09 -16.81
CA ILE A 188 -6.05 17.44 -15.54
C ILE A 188 -4.88 18.40 -15.73
N ALA A 189 -4.49 19.07 -14.65
CA ALA A 189 -3.18 19.70 -14.50
C ALA A 189 -2.47 19.13 -13.26
N LEU A 190 -1.19 18.80 -13.43
CA LEU A 190 -0.31 18.44 -12.32
C LEU A 190 0.24 19.73 -11.73
N GLU A 191 -0.37 20.26 -10.67
CA GLU A 191 0.04 21.56 -10.13
C GLU A 191 1.37 21.44 -9.41
N TRP A 192 1.48 20.47 -8.49
CA TRP A 192 2.65 20.30 -7.62
C TRP A 192 3.03 18.82 -7.53
N ILE A 193 4.33 18.54 -7.62
CA ILE A 193 4.93 17.21 -7.48
C ILE A 193 6.29 17.39 -6.79
N THR A 194 6.52 16.69 -5.67
CA THR A 194 7.84 16.67 -5.00
C THR A 194 8.50 15.30 -5.12
N ALA A 195 9.85 15.28 -5.08
CA ALA A 195 10.65 14.08 -4.80
C ALA A 195 11.68 14.40 -3.71
N GLY A 196 11.96 13.41 -2.85
CA GLY A 196 13.04 13.50 -1.85
C GLY A 196 12.68 14.18 -0.52
N GLY A 197 11.39 14.40 -0.22
CA GLY A 197 10.88 14.96 1.04
C GLY A 197 9.52 14.35 1.43
N PRO A 198 8.76 14.94 2.39
CA PRO A 198 7.36 14.58 2.59
C PRO A 198 6.60 14.79 1.27
N ARG A 199 5.74 13.83 0.91
CA ARG A 199 5.06 13.84 -0.37
C ARG A 199 4.18 15.07 -0.52
N VAL A 200 4.27 15.77 -1.65
CA VAL A 200 3.26 16.77 -2.05
C VAL A 200 2.87 16.49 -3.49
N VAL A 201 1.64 15.99 -3.67
CA VAL A 201 1.02 15.81 -4.98
C VAL A 201 -0.29 16.60 -4.99
N ARG A 202 -0.41 17.53 -5.93
CA ARG A 202 -1.65 18.27 -6.16
C ARG A 202 -2.04 18.17 -7.63
N ILE A 203 -3.22 17.60 -7.86
CA ILE A 203 -3.80 17.42 -9.19
C ILE A 203 -5.03 18.33 -9.26
N ARG A 204 -5.13 19.15 -10.30
CA ARG A 204 -6.37 19.85 -10.62
C ARG A 204 -7.09 19.10 -11.72
N GLN A 205 -8.30 18.63 -11.47
CA GLN A 205 -9.14 17.91 -12.43
C GLN A 205 -10.20 18.85 -12.99
N PHE A 206 -10.32 18.89 -14.31
CA PHE A 206 -11.28 19.73 -15.03
C PHE A 206 -12.47 18.92 -15.55
N SER A 207 -12.24 17.67 -15.96
CA SER A 207 -13.28 16.78 -16.50
C SER A 207 -12.93 15.31 -16.32
N GLY A 208 -13.88 14.44 -16.63
CA GLY A 208 -13.67 12.99 -16.72
C GLY A 208 -13.52 12.32 -15.35
N ARG A 209 -12.73 11.24 -15.29
CA ARG A 209 -12.60 10.39 -14.11
C ARG A 209 -11.14 10.06 -13.83
N LEU A 210 -10.79 10.10 -12.55
CA LEU A 210 -9.52 9.61 -12.02
C LEU A 210 -9.76 8.46 -11.05
N TRP A 211 -8.92 7.44 -11.15
CA TRP A 211 -8.78 6.39 -10.15
C TRP A 211 -7.40 6.49 -9.52
N ASN A 212 -7.35 6.78 -8.23
CA ASN A 212 -6.12 7.09 -7.51
C ASN A 212 -5.81 5.96 -6.53
N ASP A 213 -4.62 5.37 -6.62
CA ASP A 213 -4.05 4.45 -5.61
C ASP A 213 -2.88 5.18 -4.95
N VAL A 214 -3.13 5.70 -3.76
CA VAL A 214 -2.21 6.58 -3.05
C VAL A 214 -1.50 5.80 -1.95
N VAL A 215 -0.16 5.79 -2.02
CA VAL A 215 0.69 5.19 -0.98
C VAL A 215 0.44 5.88 0.36
N THR A 216 0.43 5.16 1.46
CA THR A 216 0.32 5.81 2.77
C THR A 216 1.62 6.55 3.10
N ASP A 217 1.53 7.86 3.35
CA ASP A 217 2.64 8.67 3.84
C ASP A 217 2.19 9.44 5.09
N ARG A 218 2.79 9.11 6.24
CA ARG A 218 2.47 9.71 7.55
C ARG A 218 3.46 10.78 7.98
N ARG A 219 4.47 11.07 7.15
CA ARG A 219 5.44 12.13 7.45
C ARG A 219 4.72 13.47 7.53
N LEU A 220 5.09 14.30 8.50
CA LEU A 220 4.52 15.64 8.65
C LEU A 220 4.68 16.46 7.35
N GLY A 221 3.60 17.10 6.92
CA GLY A 221 3.54 17.86 5.67
C GLY A 221 3.30 17.03 4.42
N ALA A 222 3.11 15.71 4.52
CA ALA A 222 2.74 14.88 3.38
C ALA A 222 1.27 15.12 2.99
N THR A 223 1.00 15.48 1.73
CA THR A 223 -0.33 15.76 1.20
C THR A 223 -0.50 15.14 -0.19
N TYR A 224 -1.66 14.52 -0.43
CA TYR A 224 -2.14 14.19 -1.76
C TYR A 224 -3.54 14.81 -1.94
N GLU A 225 -3.69 15.66 -2.93
CA GLU A 225 -4.92 16.44 -3.14
C GLU A 225 -5.38 16.39 -4.60
N VAL A 226 -6.67 16.13 -4.79
CA VAL A 226 -7.35 16.33 -6.08
C VAL A 226 -8.30 17.51 -5.95
N HIS A 227 -8.00 18.57 -6.68
CA HIS A 227 -8.76 19.82 -6.71
C HIS A 227 -9.71 19.79 -7.90
N THR A 228 -10.97 20.12 -7.65
CA THR A 228 -12.00 20.33 -8.66
C THR A 228 -12.61 21.71 -8.46
N VAL A 229 -13.55 22.10 -9.32
CA VAL A 229 -14.29 23.35 -9.14
C VAL A 229 -15.13 23.32 -7.85
N ASP A 230 -15.68 22.16 -7.48
CA ASP A 230 -16.62 22.04 -6.37
C ASP A 230 -15.99 21.58 -5.05
N ALA A 231 -14.87 20.85 -5.09
CA ALA A 231 -14.29 20.25 -3.90
C ALA A 231 -12.80 19.94 -4.00
N ILE A 232 -12.17 19.77 -2.84
CA ILE A 232 -10.83 19.20 -2.69
C ILE A 232 -10.97 17.83 -2.02
N ALA A 233 -10.49 16.78 -2.67
CA ALA A 233 -10.31 15.46 -2.06
C ALA A 233 -8.87 15.35 -1.53
N GLN A 234 -8.71 15.33 -0.21
CA GLN A 234 -7.41 15.27 0.49
C GLN A 234 -7.24 13.92 1.17
N VAL A 235 -6.06 13.30 0.96
CA VAL A 235 -5.79 11.95 1.47
C VAL A 235 -4.35 11.79 1.95
N HIS A 236 -4.14 10.85 2.88
CA HIS A 236 -2.82 10.44 3.38
C HIS A 236 -2.39 9.08 2.82
N GLY A 237 -3.33 8.24 2.42
CA GLY A 237 -3.11 6.94 1.80
C GLY A 237 -4.43 6.19 1.68
N THR A 238 -4.93 6.04 0.46
CA THR A 238 -6.25 5.48 0.17
C THR A 238 -6.37 5.15 -1.31
N VAL A 239 -7.29 4.25 -1.65
CA VAL A 239 -7.74 4.05 -3.03
C VAL A 239 -9.08 4.73 -3.18
N PHE A 240 -9.19 5.64 -4.14
CA PHE A 240 -10.41 6.43 -4.32
C PHE A 240 -10.60 6.88 -5.76
N GLU A 241 -11.83 7.22 -6.08
CA GLU A 241 -12.23 7.75 -7.39
C GLU A 241 -12.66 9.21 -7.26
N THR A 242 -12.33 10.02 -8.27
CA THR A 242 -12.92 11.34 -8.48
C THR A 242 -13.49 11.44 -9.89
N THR A 243 -14.78 11.74 -10.00
CA THR A 243 -15.47 11.92 -11.29
C THR A 243 -16.08 13.32 -11.36
N ILE A 244 -15.90 14.00 -12.49
CA ILE A 244 -16.64 15.23 -12.82
C ILE A 244 -17.69 14.87 -13.88
N ASN A 245 -18.97 14.93 -13.50
CA ASN A 245 -20.10 14.63 -14.39
C ASN A 245 -21.17 15.70 -14.23
N ASN A 246 -21.71 16.23 -15.34
CA ASN A 246 -22.75 17.26 -15.36
C ASN A 246 -22.43 18.49 -14.47
N GLY A 247 -21.15 18.87 -14.39
CA GLY A 247 -20.69 19.98 -13.53
C GLY A 247 -20.78 19.70 -12.03
N GLN A 248 -20.83 18.43 -11.62
CA GLN A 248 -20.76 17.99 -10.24
C GLN A 248 -19.51 17.14 -10.03
N THR A 249 -18.89 17.30 -8.86
CA THR A 249 -17.78 16.47 -8.41
C THR A 249 -18.31 15.31 -7.57
N VAL A 250 -17.96 14.09 -7.94
CA VAL A 250 -18.29 12.87 -7.17
C VAL A 250 -16.98 12.26 -6.69
N VAL A 251 -16.90 12.00 -5.38
CA VAL A 251 -15.76 11.34 -4.75
C VAL A 251 -16.24 10.05 -4.11
N SER A 252 -15.62 8.92 -4.40
CA SER A 252 -15.91 7.64 -3.74
C SER A 252 -14.66 6.98 -3.19
N ALA A 253 -14.71 6.53 -1.94
CA ALA A 253 -13.58 5.86 -1.29
C ALA A 253 -13.72 4.35 -1.43
N ALA A 254 -12.66 3.73 -1.96
CA ALA A 254 -12.63 2.31 -2.22
C ALA A 254 -11.86 1.52 -1.16
N ASP A 255 -10.78 2.08 -0.61
CA ASP A 255 -9.96 1.48 0.44
C ASP A 255 -9.32 2.60 1.28
N GLY A 256 -9.67 2.72 2.56
CA GLY A 256 -9.32 3.86 3.42
C GLY A 256 -10.30 5.01 3.34
N ASP A 257 -9.86 6.19 3.81
CA ASP A 257 -10.71 7.37 4.01
C ASP A 257 -10.23 8.55 3.16
N VAL A 258 -11.20 9.33 2.67
CA VAL A 258 -10.97 10.55 1.89
C VAL A 258 -11.64 11.74 2.57
N ASP A 259 -10.88 12.79 2.87
CA ASP A 259 -11.45 14.05 3.33
C ASP A 259 -11.87 14.89 2.12
N VAL A 260 -13.18 15.09 1.97
CA VAL A 260 -13.77 15.96 0.95
C VAL A 260 -14.09 17.31 1.56
N ILE A 261 -13.47 18.36 1.02
CA ILE A 261 -13.65 19.75 1.44
C ILE A 261 -14.40 20.48 0.33
N ALA A 262 -15.65 20.85 0.59
CA ALA A 262 -16.49 21.61 -0.34
C ALA A 262 -16.85 22.96 0.32
N GLY A 263 -16.18 24.03 -0.11
CA GLY A 263 -16.32 25.36 0.51
C GLY A 263 -15.88 25.34 1.97
N SER A 264 -16.83 25.50 2.89
CA SER A 264 -16.58 25.44 4.35
C SER A 264 -16.89 24.08 4.98
N GLU A 265 -17.49 23.16 4.21
CA GLU A 265 -17.86 21.84 4.70
C GLU A 265 -16.69 20.87 4.51
N ARG A 266 -16.35 20.12 5.57
CA ARG A 266 -15.38 19.02 5.51
C ARG A 266 -16.07 17.73 5.88
N VAL A 267 -15.90 16.72 5.03
CA VAL A 267 -16.57 15.44 5.13
C VAL A 267 -15.59 14.31 4.93
N SER A 268 -15.49 13.41 5.90
CA SER A 268 -14.77 12.15 5.70
C SER A 268 -15.68 11.17 4.93
N VAL A 269 -15.15 10.62 3.84
CA VAL A 269 -15.78 9.59 3.01
C VAL A 269 -15.02 8.30 3.23
N THR A 270 -15.67 7.33 3.87
CA THR A 270 -15.05 6.05 4.18
C THR A 270 -15.30 5.04 3.08
N ARG A 271 -14.59 3.91 3.12
CA ARG A 271 -14.78 2.78 2.20
C ARG A 271 -16.27 2.46 1.95
N GLY A 272 -16.62 2.31 0.67
CA GLY A 272 -17.98 1.97 0.25
C GLY A 272 -18.97 3.13 0.36
N GLN A 273 -18.50 4.36 0.48
CA GLN A 273 -19.31 5.56 0.43
C GLN A 273 -18.92 6.45 -0.75
N LEU A 274 -19.85 7.29 -1.17
CA LEU A 274 -19.61 8.39 -2.08
C LEU A 274 -20.18 9.69 -1.52
N VAL A 275 -19.60 10.80 -1.96
CA VAL A 275 -20.10 12.15 -1.76
C VAL A 275 -20.20 12.85 -3.10
N ARG A 276 -21.30 13.56 -3.31
CA ARG A 276 -21.45 14.50 -4.42
C ARG A 276 -21.30 15.92 -3.89
N ALA A 277 -20.44 16.70 -4.52
CA ALA A 277 -20.28 18.12 -4.29
C ALA A 277 -20.68 18.91 -5.54
N GLN A 278 -21.37 20.03 -5.32
CA GLN A 278 -21.79 20.96 -6.35
C GLN A 278 -21.82 22.37 -5.78
N ALA A 279 -21.35 23.36 -6.55
CA ALA A 279 -21.32 24.76 -6.14
C ALA A 279 -20.64 24.95 -4.77
N GLN A 280 -19.55 24.21 -4.57
CA GLN A 280 -18.75 24.24 -3.33
C GLN A 280 -19.53 23.85 -2.06
N LYS A 281 -20.51 22.96 -2.18
CA LYS A 281 -21.26 22.38 -1.05
C LYS A 281 -21.46 20.89 -1.25
N VAL A 282 -21.64 20.15 -0.15
CA VAL A 282 -22.00 18.73 -0.20
C VAL A 282 -23.48 18.62 -0.54
N ALA A 283 -23.78 18.09 -1.72
CA ALA A 283 -25.14 17.91 -2.22
C ALA A 283 -25.75 16.58 -1.76
N GLU A 284 -24.97 15.50 -1.74
CA GLU A 284 -25.45 14.16 -1.43
C GLU A 284 -24.35 13.32 -0.78
N ARG A 285 -24.75 12.38 0.10
CA ARG A 285 -23.92 11.26 0.54
C ARG A 285 -24.69 9.97 0.34
N ALA A 286 -24.04 8.96 -0.22
CA ALA A 286 -24.68 7.67 -0.49
C ALA A 286 -23.70 6.51 -0.26
N ALA A 287 -24.23 5.33 0.00
CA ALA A 287 -23.45 4.10 0.01
C ALA A 287 -23.21 3.62 -1.44
N VAL A 288 -22.00 3.14 -1.71
CA VAL A 288 -21.66 2.42 -2.93
C VAL A 288 -21.89 0.94 -2.65
N ARG A 289 -22.90 0.36 -3.29
CA ARG A 289 -23.12 -1.08 -3.25
C ARG A 289 -22.01 -1.76 -4.03
N ALA A 290 -21.33 -2.73 -3.42
CA ALA A 290 -20.41 -3.59 -4.15
C ALA A 290 -21.19 -4.49 -5.11
N ALA A 291 -20.70 -4.61 -6.34
CA ALA A 291 -21.21 -5.53 -7.35
C ALA A 291 -20.95 -7.00 -7.00
N GLY A 292 -19.89 -7.26 -6.24
CA GLY A 292 -19.54 -8.60 -5.78
C GLY A 292 -18.12 -8.67 -5.23
N SER A 293 -17.66 -9.88 -4.93
CA SER A 293 -16.26 -10.12 -4.60
C SER A 293 -15.80 -11.48 -5.11
N LEU A 294 -14.51 -11.59 -5.42
CA LEU A 294 -13.86 -12.85 -5.75
C LEU A 294 -12.78 -13.12 -4.70
N THR A 295 -12.93 -14.20 -3.95
CA THR A 295 -12.01 -14.61 -2.89
C THR A 295 -11.23 -15.84 -3.34
N ILE A 296 -9.91 -15.77 -3.25
CA ILE A 296 -8.98 -16.82 -3.61
C ILE A 296 -8.29 -17.28 -2.33
N TYR A 297 -8.59 -18.51 -1.93
CA TYR A 297 -7.95 -19.17 -0.82
C TYR A 297 -6.58 -19.71 -1.24
N ALA A 298 -5.61 -19.63 -0.33
CA ALA A 298 -4.24 -20.05 -0.54
C ALA A 298 -4.15 -21.48 -1.12
N PRO A 299 -3.09 -21.82 -1.88
CA PRO A 299 -1.85 -21.05 -2.10
C PRO A 299 -1.76 -20.36 -3.47
N PHE A 300 -2.78 -19.61 -3.86
CA PHE A 300 -2.85 -18.93 -5.16
C PHE A 300 -2.85 -17.41 -5.04
N ALA A 301 -2.08 -16.76 -5.90
CA ALA A 301 -2.19 -15.33 -6.17
C ALA A 301 -2.97 -15.14 -7.47
N ALA A 302 -3.83 -14.14 -7.49
CA ALA A 302 -4.76 -13.85 -8.57
C ALA A 302 -4.53 -12.45 -9.13
N ALA A 303 -4.66 -12.32 -10.45
CA ALA A 303 -4.67 -11.06 -11.16
C ALA A 303 -5.85 -11.02 -12.12
N LEU A 304 -6.69 -10.00 -12.00
CA LEU A 304 -7.71 -9.69 -13.00
C LEU A 304 -7.10 -8.76 -14.04
N LEU A 305 -7.30 -9.08 -15.32
CA LEU A 305 -6.85 -8.30 -16.46
C LEU A 305 -8.06 -7.80 -17.24
N ALA A 306 -8.11 -6.50 -17.48
CA ALA A 306 -9.11 -5.88 -18.32
C ALA A 306 -8.75 -6.03 -19.81
N PRO A 307 -9.73 -5.96 -20.73
CA PRO A 307 -9.47 -5.95 -22.18
C PRO A 307 -8.49 -4.87 -22.65
N GLY A 308 -8.41 -3.74 -21.94
CA GLY A 308 -7.50 -2.64 -22.25
C GLY A 308 -6.06 -2.84 -21.78
N GLY A 309 -5.76 -3.97 -21.12
CA GLY A 309 -4.43 -4.30 -20.60
C GLY A 309 -4.16 -3.75 -19.20
N GLU A 310 -5.12 -3.07 -18.57
CA GLU A 310 -5.06 -2.74 -17.15
C GLU A 310 -5.18 -4.01 -16.30
N ALA A 311 -4.52 -4.04 -15.14
CA ALA A 311 -4.61 -5.18 -14.24
C ALA A 311 -4.81 -4.77 -12.78
N THR A 312 -5.57 -5.58 -12.03
CA THR A 312 -5.70 -5.47 -10.56
C THR A 312 -5.52 -6.84 -9.94
N GLY A 313 -4.65 -6.95 -8.94
CA GLY A 313 -4.42 -8.19 -8.22
C GLY A 313 -3.08 -8.21 -7.50
N ALA A 314 -2.60 -9.42 -7.28
CA ALA A 314 -1.34 -9.67 -6.62
C ALA A 314 -0.51 -10.67 -7.40
N ARG A 315 0.80 -10.51 -7.32
CA ARG A 315 1.77 -11.48 -7.78
C ARG A 315 2.09 -12.48 -6.68
N ALA A 316 2.65 -13.62 -7.08
CA ALA A 316 3.13 -14.66 -6.17
C ALA A 316 4.22 -14.17 -5.19
N ASP A 317 4.92 -13.08 -5.53
CA ASP A 317 5.93 -12.42 -4.67
C ASP A 317 5.30 -11.41 -3.67
N GLY A 318 3.96 -11.40 -3.56
CA GLY A 318 3.22 -10.51 -2.65
C GLY A 318 3.05 -9.07 -3.16
N ALA A 319 3.52 -8.76 -4.37
CA ALA A 319 3.40 -7.42 -4.92
C ALA A 319 1.98 -7.15 -5.45
N VAL A 320 1.33 -6.11 -4.92
CA VAL A 320 -0.05 -5.72 -5.24
C VAL A 320 -0.08 -4.56 -6.25
N PHE A 321 -1.06 -4.59 -7.15
CA PHE A 321 -1.33 -3.55 -8.15
C PHE A 321 -2.84 -3.39 -8.34
N ARG A 322 -3.33 -2.15 -8.54
CA ARG A 322 -4.77 -1.80 -8.55
C ARG A 322 -5.15 -0.85 -9.68
N GLN A 323 -4.91 -1.26 -10.93
CA GLN A 323 -5.09 -0.40 -12.11
C GLN A 323 -6.49 -0.48 -12.73
N ILE A 324 -7.22 -1.59 -12.53
CA ILE A 324 -8.62 -1.71 -12.95
C ILE A 324 -9.48 -0.92 -11.96
N ARG A 325 -10.22 0.03 -12.51
CA ARG A 325 -11.12 0.93 -11.76
C ARG A 325 -12.18 0.17 -11.02
N GLY A 326 -12.49 0.65 -9.82
CA GLY A 326 -13.51 0.06 -8.95
C GLY A 326 -13.20 -1.38 -8.53
N VAL A 327 -12.00 -1.89 -8.79
CA VAL A 327 -11.51 -3.18 -8.30
C VAL A 327 -10.42 -2.91 -7.27
N THR A 328 -10.60 -3.40 -6.05
CA THR A 328 -9.55 -3.43 -5.03
C THR A 328 -9.11 -4.86 -4.77
N THR A 329 -7.88 -5.04 -4.30
CA THR A 329 -7.35 -6.37 -3.96
C THR A 329 -6.62 -6.34 -2.62
N SER A 330 -6.78 -7.39 -1.82
CA SER A 330 -5.91 -7.69 -0.67
C SER A 330 -4.62 -8.41 -1.11
N ASN A 331 -3.67 -8.54 -0.18
CA ASN A 331 -2.43 -9.28 -0.40
C ASN A 331 -2.64 -10.76 -0.04
N PRO A 332 -2.33 -11.73 -0.92
CA PRO A 332 -2.42 -13.16 -0.61
C PRO A 332 -1.51 -13.61 0.55
N GLY A 333 -0.50 -12.82 0.94
CA GLY A 333 0.35 -13.10 2.10
C GLY A 333 -0.30 -12.82 3.46
N ASP A 334 -1.39 -12.03 3.50
CA ASP A 334 -2.07 -11.65 4.74
C ASP A 334 -3.33 -12.52 5.00
N GLY A 335 -3.62 -13.49 4.13
CA GLY A 335 -4.82 -14.34 4.18
C GLY A 335 -5.36 -14.63 2.77
N PRO A 336 -6.63 -15.09 2.64
CA PRO A 336 -7.27 -15.23 1.35
C PRO A 336 -7.22 -13.91 0.57
N GLN A 337 -6.79 -13.97 -0.69
CA GLN A 337 -6.79 -12.80 -1.54
C GLN A 337 -8.23 -12.48 -1.94
N ARG A 338 -8.70 -11.28 -1.66
CA ARG A 338 -10.03 -10.81 -2.03
C ARG A 338 -9.91 -9.71 -3.07
N LEU A 339 -10.54 -9.92 -4.21
CA LEU A 339 -10.82 -8.92 -5.24
C LEU A 339 -12.24 -8.39 -5.00
N ASP A 340 -12.36 -7.16 -4.52
CA ASP A 340 -13.65 -6.51 -4.27
C ASP A 340 -14.04 -5.67 -5.49
N PHE A 341 -15.27 -5.87 -5.96
CA PHE A 341 -15.82 -5.24 -7.16
C PHE A 341 -16.82 -4.16 -6.77
N GLN A 342 -16.38 -2.91 -6.71
CA GLN A 342 -17.27 -1.76 -6.42
C GLN A 342 -17.99 -1.29 -7.67
N ARG A 343 -17.26 -1.21 -8.78
CA ARG A 343 -17.79 -0.85 -10.10
C ARG A 343 -16.85 -1.40 -11.16
N LEU A 344 -17.34 -2.27 -12.02
CA LEU A 344 -16.60 -2.71 -13.21
C LEU A 344 -17.37 -2.30 -14.45
N ASP A 345 -16.62 -1.96 -15.48
CA ASP A 345 -17.20 -1.74 -16.79
C ASP A 345 -17.66 -3.09 -17.38
N PRO A 346 -18.75 -3.10 -18.17
CA PRO A 346 -19.19 -4.34 -18.81
C PRO A 346 -18.15 -4.87 -19.77
N GLY A 347 -17.93 -6.18 -19.77
CA GLY A 347 -16.92 -6.79 -20.61
C GLY A 347 -16.49 -8.17 -20.13
N VAL A 348 -15.47 -8.69 -20.80
CA VAL A 348 -14.84 -9.97 -20.44
C VAL A 348 -13.45 -9.70 -19.93
N TYR A 349 -13.21 -10.09 -18.68
CA TYR A 349 -11.94 -9.97 -18.00
C TYR A 349 -11.26 -11.33 -17.94
N THR A 350 -9.92 -11.33 -17.92
CA THR A 350 -9.14 -12.55 -17.72
C THR A 350 -8.68 -12.60 -16.28
N LEU A 351 -9.10 -13.62 -15.55
CA LEU A 351 -8.56 -13.96 -14.24
C LEU A 351 -7.36 -14.90 -14.43
N LEU A 352 -6.17 -14.45 -14.07
CA LEU A 352 -4.96 -15.25 -14.01
C LEU A 352 -4.72 -15.71 -12.58
N LEU A 353 -4.52 -17.01 -12.38
CA LEU A 353 -4.22 -17.64 -11.10
C LEU A 353 -2.82 -18.26 -11.18
N ARG A 354 -1.98 -17.94 -10.19
CA ARG A 354 -0.62 -18.49 -10.09
C ARG A 354 -0.37 -19.03 -8.69
N ARG A 355 0.03 -20.29 -8.63
CA ARG A 355 0.38 -20.96 -7.39
C ARG A 355 1.72 -20.47 -6.85
N PHE A 356 1.79 -20.25 -5.54
CA PHE A 356 3.02 -19.82 -4.85
C PHE A 356 3.43 -20.75 -3.70
N GLY A 357 2.59 -21.70 -3.31
CA GLY A 357 2.86 -22.65 -2.23
C GLY A 357 2.26 -24.03 -2.50
N GLU A 358 2.42 -24.95 -1.56
CA GLU A 358 1.86 -26.30 -1.64
C GLU A 358 0.41 -26.38 -1.12
N GLY A 359 -0.34 -27.39 -1.55
CA GLY A 359 -1.77 -27.55 -1.27
C GLY A 359 -2.71 -27.20 -2.43
N ALA A 360 -3.95 -27.67 -2.29
CA ALA A 360 -5.09 -27.21 -3.09
C ALA A 360 -5.60 -25.87 -2.54
N GLY A 361 -6.43 -25.18 -3.32
CA GLY A 361 -7.08 -23.94 -2.91
C GLY A 361 -8.52 -23.89 -3.40
N ASP A 362 -9.22 -22.82 -3.04
CA ASP A 362 -10.58 -22.56 -3.50
C ASP A 362 -10.66 -21.16 -4.09
N LEU A 363 -11.50 -21.02 -5.11
CA LEU A 363 -11.93 -19.75 -5.66
C LEU A 363 -13.42 -19.61 -5.37
N VAL A 364 -13.80 -18.51 -4.73
CA VAL A 364 -15.17 -18.22 -4.31
C VAL A 364 -15.60 -16.90 -4.91
N LEU A 365 -16.53 -16.94 -5.87
CA LEU A 365 -17.18 -15.76 -6.43
C LEU A 365 -18.49 -15.52 -5.67
N GLU A 366 -18.63 -14.33 -5.10
CA GLU A 366 -19.86 -13.83 -4.49
C GLU A 366 -20.43 -12.73 -5.39
N SER A 367 -21.58 -12.98 -6.02
CA SER A 367 -22.30 -12.00 -6.84
C SER A 367 -23.80 -12.12 -6.55
N ASP A 368 -24.48 -10.98 -6.37
CA ASP A 368 -25.92 -10.93 -6.09
C ASP A 368 -26.40 -11.82 -4.90
N GLY A 369 -25.52 -12.03 -3.92
CA GLY A 369 -25.80 -12.88 -2.75
C GLY A 369 -25.74 -14.39 -3.03
N VAL A 370 -25.30 -14.78 -4.23
CA VAL A 370 -25.04 -16.18 -4.59
C VAL A 370 -23.53 -16.43 -4.50
N GLU A 371 -23.17 -17.52 -3.79
CA GLU A 371 -21.79 -18.00 -3.70
C GLU A 371 -21.57 -19.10 -4.73
N HIS A 372 -20.58 -18.91 -5.61
CA HIS A 372 -20.07 -19.91 -6.53
C HIS A 372 -18.65 -20.31 -6.12
N ARG A 373 -18.47 -21.56 -5.70
CA ARG A 373 -17.19 -22.09 -5.26
C ARG A 373 -16.61 -23.07 -6.28
N ILE A 374 -15.34 -22.88 -6.61
CA ILE A 374 -14.57 -23.72 -7.52
C ILE A 374 -13.27 -24.15 -6.82
N THR A 375 -13.05 -25.45 -6.70
CA THR A 375 -11.81 -25.99 -6.13
C THR A 375 -10.67 -25.96 -7.16
N LEU A 376 -9.49 -25.54 -6.72
CA LEU A 376 -8.25 -25.46 -7.48
C LEU A 376 -7.33 -26.61 -7.06
N ASP A 377 -7.03 -27.52 -7.98
CA ASP A 377 -6.23 -28.72 -7.67
C ASP A 377 -4.80 -28.36 -7.25
N GLY A 378 -4.20 -29.18 -6.38
CA GLY A 378 -2.86 -28.96 -5.85
C GLY A 378 -1.70 -29.11 -6.85
N ASP A 379 -1.97 -29.55 -8.07
CA ASP A 379 -1.00 -29.59 -9.20
C ASP A 379 -1.29 -28.49 -10.24
N THR A 380 -2.23 -27.58 -9.95
CA THR A 380 -2.50 -26.39 -10.77
C THR A 380 -1.36 -25.38 -10.59
N GLY A 381 -0.40 -25.34 -11.53
CA GLY A 381 0.67 -24.34 -11.51
C GLY A 381 0.16 -22.94 -11.85
N THR A 382 -0.26 -22.75 -13.10
CA THR A 382 -0.90 -21.52 -13.61
C THR A 382 -2.23 -21.89 -14.25
N ALA A 383 -3.27 -21.13 -13.94
CA ALA A 383 -4.59 -21.29 -14.53
C ALA A 383 -5.16 -19.94 -14.97
N ARG A 384 -6.07 -19.99 -15.94
CA ARG A 384 -6.82 -18.83 -16.41
C ARG A 384 -8.32 -19.12 -16.35
N ALA A 385 -9.11 -18.12 -16.02
CA ALA A 385 -10.55 -18.14 -16.16
C ALA A 385 -11.04 -16.85 -16.80
N GLN A 386 -12.16 -16.88 -17.51
CA GLN A 386 -12.83 -15.67 -17.98
C GLN A 386 -13.93 -15.25 -17.02
N VAL A 387 -13.93 -13.97 -16.66
CA VAL A 387 -14.94 -13.33 -15.81
C VAL A 387 -15.73 -12.37 -16.69
N ARG A 388 -17.03 -12.63 -16.87
CA ARG A 388 -17.95 -11.75 -17.56
C ARG A 388 -18.59 -10.79 -16.58
N VAL A 389 -18.62 -9.52 -16.95
CA VAL A 389 -19.36 -8.48 -16.24
C VAL A 389 -20.48 -7.99 -17.16
N THR A 390 -21.73 -8.12 -16.72
CA THR A 390 -22.93 -7.60 -17.38
C THR A 390 -23.59 -6.52 -16.54
N LEU A 391 -24.50 -5.73 -17.12
CA LEU A 391 -25.34 -4.82 -16.35
C LEU A 391 -26.76 -5.39 -16.28
N HIS A 392 -27.27 -5.54 -15.07
CA HIS A 392 -28.66 -5.85 -14.78
C HIS A 392 -29.23 -4.69 -13.97
N ASP A 393 -30.26 -4.01 -14.50
CA ASP A 393 -30.86 -2.81 -13.90
C ASP A 393 -29.85 -1.72 -13.50
N GLY A 394 -28.78 -1.57 -14.30
CA GLY A 394 -27.70 -0.61 -14.06
C GLY A 394 -26.71 -1.02 -12.96
N GLN A 395 -26.84 -2.21 -12.37
CA GLN A 395 -25.87 -2.79 -11.45
C GLN A 395 -24.99 -3.82 -12.18
N PRO A 396 -23.69 -3.92 -11.86
CA PRO A 396 -22.85 -4.94 -12.45
C PRO A 396 -23.18 -6.31 -11.85
N ALA A 397 -23.44 -7.30 -12.69
CA ALA A 397 -23.47 -8.71 -12.31
C ALA A 397 -22.22 -9.41 -12.85
N ILE A 398 -21.67 -10.31 -12.05
CA ILE A 398 -20.36 -10.92 -12.31
C ILE A 398 -20.53 -12.43 -12.38
N GLU A 399 -20.07 -13.01 -13.48
CA GLU A 399 -20.21 -14.43 -13.77
C GLU A 399 -18.85 -14.99 -14.23
N LEU A 400 -18.49 -16.19 -13.77
CA LEU A 400 -17.40 -16.95 -14.38
C LEU A 400 -17.94 -17.67 -15.62
N ILE A 401 -17.33 -17.43 -16.78
CA ILE A 401 -17.78 -18.04 -18.04
C ILE A 401 -17.54 -19.56 -18.04
N GLU A 402 -16.56 -20.02 -17.27
CA GLU A 402 -16.12 -21.41 -17.24
C GLU A 402 -16.37 -22.01 -15.84
N ASP A 403 -16.91 -23.23 -15.78
CA ASP A 403 -17.13 -23.96 -14.54
C ASP A 403 -15.82 -24.30 -13.79
N ARG A 404 -14.69 -24.33 -14.51
CA ARG A 404 -13.35 -24.53 -13.95
C ARG A 404 -12.29 -23.72 -14.70
N PRO A 405 -11.34 -23.08 -14.00
CA PRO A 405 -10.17 -22.46 -14.62
C PRO A 405 -9.38 -23.44 -15.46
N GLN A 406 -9.02 -23.02 -16.68
CA GLN A 406 -8.21 -23.82 -17.59
C GLN A 406 -6.73 -23.73 -17.19
N ARG A 407 -6.05 -24.88 -17.04
CA ARG A 407 -4.59 -24.88 -16.87
C ARG A 407 -3.93 -24.31 -18.11
N VAL A 408 -3.01 -23.38 -17.88
CA VAL A 408 -2.15 -22.84 -18.93
C VAL A 408 -0.80 -23.50 -18.76
N GLN A 409 -0.30 -24.19 -19.79
CA GLN A 409 1.11 -24.56 -19.81
C GLN A 409 1.91 -23.27 -19.65
N ALA A 410 3.00 -23.28 -18.89
CA ALA A 410 3.83 -22.10 -18.65
C ALA A 410 4.47 -21.60 -19.96
N GLU A 411 3.67 -20.99 -20.84
CA GLU A 411 4.14 -20.11 -21.89
C GLU A 411 4.88 -18.99 -21.17
N ARG A 412 6.18 -18.91 -21.47
CA ARG A 412 7.15 -17.96 -20.92
C ARG A 412 6.49 -16.62 -20.57
N ASP A 413 6.33 -16.35 -19.27
CA ASP A 413 5.98 -15.07 -18.64
C ASP A 413 5.66 -13.95 -19.66
N ASP A 414 4.47 -14.02 -20.27
CA ASP A 414 3.94 -12.90 -21.03
C ASP A 414 3.70 -11.79 -20.01
N PRO A 415 4.43 -10.66 -20.07
CA PRO A 415 4.25 -9.61 -19.09
C PRO A 415 2.88 -8.97 -19.34
N VAL A 416 1.94 -9.28 -18.47
CA VAL A 416 0.91 -8.32 -18.08
C VAL A 416 1.64 -7.00 -17.80
N ARG A 417 1.18 -5.90 -18.41
CA ARG A 417 1.78 -4.58 -18.23
C ARG A 417 1.43 -4.05 -16.84
N VAL A 418 1.96 -4.69 -15.82
CA VAL A 418 1.91 -4.23 -14.44
C VAL A 418 2.96 -3.14 -14.34
N VAL A 419 2.52 -1.91 -14.08
CA VAL A 419 3.42 -0.82 -13.78
C VAL A 419 3.90 -1.06 -12.35
N GLU A 420 5.14 -1.51 -12.22
CA GLU A 420 5.77 -1.72 -10.91
C GLU A 420 6.01 -0.37 -10.26
N THR A 421 5.09 0.01 -9.38
CA THR A 421 5.22 1.20 -8.54
C THR A 421 6.33 0.99 -7.50
N GLU A 422 6.85 2.07 -6.88
CA GLU A 422 7.76 1.93 -5.74
C GLU A 422 7.12 1.11 -4.60
N ARG A 423 5.80 1.11 -4.45
CA ARG A 423 5.08 0.20 -3.53
C ARG A 423 5.24 -1.26 -3.91
N THR A 424 5.08 -1.60 -5.19
CA THR A 424 5.28 -2.96 -5.73
C THR A 424 6.73 -3.42 -5.49
N ARG A 425 7.69 -2.50 -5.64
CA ARG A 425 9.12 -2.75 -5.39
C ARG A 425 9.47 -2.86 -3.91
N ASN A 426 8.90 -2.01 -3.06
CA ASN A 426 9.13 -2.03 -1.61
C ASN A 426 8.43 -3.22 -0.96
N ALA A 427 7.23 -3.60 -1.43
CA ALA A 427 6.53 -4.80 -0.99
C ALA A 427 7.26 -6.08 -1.42
N ALA A 428 7.74 -6.16 -2.67
CA ALA A 428 8.59 -7.27 -3.12
C ALA A 428 9.94 -7.29 -2.37
N GLY A 429 10.53 -6.13 -2.09
CA GLY A 429 11.74 -6.01 -1.27
C GLY A 429 11.52 -6.46 0.17
N LEU A 430 10.39 -6.10 0.77
CA LEU A 430 9.96 -6.57 2.09
C LEU A 430 9.61 -8.06 2.09
N ALA A 431 9.01 -8.59 1.02
CA ALA A 431 8.74 -10.02 0.85
C ALA A 431 10.05 -10.80 0.72
N VAL A 432 11.01 -10.32 -0.08
CA VAL A 432 12.36 -10.90 -0.18
C VAL A 432 13.11 -10.77 1.15
N GLN A 433 12.95 -9.67 1.89
CA GLN A 433 13.51 -9.53 3.24
C GLN A 433 12.82 -10.43 4.26
N ARG A 434 11.51 -10.66 4.17
CA ARG A 434 10.75 -11.61 4.99
C ARG A 434 11.19 -13.02 4.68
N GLU A 435 11.22 -13.43 3.41
CA GLU A 435 11.74 -14.72 2.98
C GLU A 435 13.20 -14.90 3.38
N ARG A 436 14.03 -13.86 3.28
CA ARG A 436 15.43 -13.92 3.71
C ARG A 436 15.56 -13.99 5.23
N SER A 437 14.74 -13.26 5.99
CA SER A 437 14.75 -13.32 7.45
C SER A 437 14.08 -14.59 7.98
N GLU A 438 13.14 -15.17 7.25
CA GLU A 438 12.57 -16.49 7.48
C GLU A 438 13.58 -17.58 7.13
N GLN A 439 14.28 -17.49 6.00
CA GLN A 439 15.39 -18.38 5.65
C GLN A 439 16.58 -18.23 6.59
N GLU A 440 16.88 -17.02 7.06
CA GLU A 440 17.91 -16.77 8.07
C GLU A 440 17.44 -17.29 9.44
N ARG A 441 16.15 -17.21 9.78
CA ARG A 441 15.57 -17.87 10.97
C ARG A 441 15.53 -19.40 10.83
N GLU A 442 15.32 -19.93 9.63
CA GLU A 442 15.30 -21.36 9.31
C GLU A 442 16.74 -21.93 9.30
N ARG A 443 17.72 -21.14 8.82
CA ARG A 443 19.15 -21.46 8.88
C ARG A 443 19.76 -21.25 10.27
N ALA A 444 19.25 -20.28 11.03
CA ALA A 444 19.60 -20.06 12.44
C ALA A 444 18.77 -20.96 13.37
N ARG A 445 17.83 -21.74 12.83
CA ARG A 445 17.15 -22.81 13.56
C ARG A 445 18.21 -23.86 13.83
N PRO A 446 18.56 -24.14 15.10
CA PRO A 446 19.48 -25.23 15.38
C PRO A 446 18.88 -26.51 14.78
N THR A 447 19.72 -27.30 14.11
CA THR A 447 19.36 -28.63 13.57
C THR A 447 18.51 -29.34 14.61
N PRO A 448 17.30 -29.82 14.28
CA PRO A 448 16.51 -30.56 15.25
C PRO A 448 17.38 -31.72 15.73
N PRO A 449 17.62 -31.87 17.04
CA PRO A 449 18.31 -33.05 17.52
C PRO A 449 17.51 -34.27 17.01
N PRO A 450 18.19 -35.37 16.64
CA PRO A 450 17.51 -36.58 16.19
C PRO A 450 16.40 -36.89 17.19
N ALA A 451 15.19 -37.12 16.68
CA ALA A 451 13.97 -37.28 17.46
C ALA A 451 14.26 -38.01 18.77
N ARG A 452 14.39 -37.25 19.86
CA ARG A 452 14.42 -37.85 21.18
C ARG A 452 13.03 -38.39 21.34
N LEU A 453 12.94 -39.72 21.39
CA LEU A 453 11.80 -40.46 21.92
C LEU A 453 11.25 -39.66 23.10
N VAL A 454 10.12 -38.99 22.90
CA VAL A 454 9.47 -38.26 23.98
C VAL A 454 9.03 -39.34 24.96
N ASP A 455 9.54 -39.29 26.18
CA ASP A 455 9.21 -40.25 27.22
C ASP A 455 7.69 -40.22 27.44
N PRO A 456 6.96 -41.32 27.18
CA PRO A 456 5.51 -41.38 27.33
C PRO A 456 5.04 -40.96 28.73
N ALA A 457 5.88 -41.14 29.76
CA ALA A 457 5.58 -40.75 31.13
C ALA A 457 5.64 -39.23 31.36
N VAL A 458 6.42 -38.50 30.56
CA VAL A 458 6.49 -37.02 30.58
C VAL A 458 5.31 -36.43 29.79
N ASP A 459 4.91 -37.06 28.69
CA ASP A 459 3.73 -36.64 27.92
C ASP A 459 2.41 -36.87 28.67
N ALA A 460 2.28 -38.01 29.35
CA ALA A 460 1.12 -38.29 30.21
C ALA A 460 1.03 -37.27 31.35
N PHE A 461 2.16 -36.97 31.99
CA PHE A 461 2.25 -35.93 33.02
C PHE A 461 1.86 -34.55 32.48
N THR A 462 2.36 -34.17 31.29
CA THR A 462 2.10 -32.87 30.68
C THR A 462 0.62 -32.66 30.40
N ARG A 463 -0.06 -33.68 29.86
CA ARG A 463 -1.52 -33.65 29.65
C ARG A 463 -2.27 -33.55 30.98
N GLY A 464 -1.95 -34.43 31.93
CA GLY A 464 -2.61 -34.45 33.23
C GLY A 464 -2.47 -33.14 34.03
N LEU A 465 -1.30 -32.51 34.00
CA LEU A 465 -1.08 -31.23 34.66
C LEU A 465 -1.82 -30.09 33.94
N ARG A 466 -1.86 -30.08 32.60
CA ARG A 466 -2.64 -29.09 31.84
C ARG A 466 -4.13 -29.19 32.15
N ASP A 467 -4.66 -30.42 32.19
CA ASP A 467 -6.08 -30.66 32.48
C ASP A 467 -6.44 -30.25 33.91
N ALA A 468 -5.58 -30.57 34.89
CA ALA A 468 -5.74 -30.15 36.28
C ALA A 468 -5.70 -28.62 36.43
N LEU A 469 -4.76 -27.95 35.75
CA LEU A 469 -4.67 -26.49 35.75
C LEU A 469 -5.88 -25.85 35.09
N ALA A 470 -6.39 -26.40 33.99
CA ALA A 470 -7.57 -25.90 33.30
C ALA A 470 -8.84 -26.06 34.15
N GLY A 471 -9.01 -27.23 34.79
CA GLY A 471 -10.14 -27.52 35.67
C GLY A 471 -10.14 -26.75 36.99
N GLY A 472 -8.96 -26.28 37.44
CA GLY A 472 -8.84 -25.44 38.63
C GLY A 472 -8.99 -26.17 39.96
N ASP A 473 -9.03 -27.50 39.95
CA ASP A 473 -9.10 -28.32 41.17
C ASP A 473 -7.73 -28.39 41.86
N ALA A 474 -7.65 -27.80 43.06
CA ALA A 474 -6.44 -27.78 43.86
C ALA A 474 -5.94 -29.17 44.26
N ALA A 475 -6.84 -30.16 44.43
CA ALA A 475 -6.45 -31.53 44.74
C ALA A 475 -5.76 -32.20 43.54
N ALA A 476 -6.37 -32.12 42.35
CA ALA A 476 -5.80 -32.63 41.11
C ALA A 476 -4.46 -31.96 40.77
N ILE A 477 -4.33 -30.64 40.98
CA ILE A 477 -3.07 -29.92 40.78
C ILE A 477 -1.99 -30.46 41.72
N ARG A 478 -2.29 -30.63 43.02
CA ARG A 478 -1.32 -31.19 43.99
C ARG A 478 -0.90 -32.61 43.67
N GLU A 479 -1.82 -33.45 43.23
CA GLU A 479 -1.53 -34.83 42.82
C GLU A 479 -0.48 -34.84 41.70
N ARG A 480 -0.69 -34.04 40.65
CA ARG A 480 0.27 -33.90 39.55
C ARG A 480 1.59 -33.32 40.06
N LEU A 481 1.58 -32.27 40.88
CA LEU A 481 2.82 -31.72 41.43
C LEU A 481 3.62 -32.74 42.25
N ASN A 482 2.95 -33.63 42.98
CA ASN A 482 3.62 -34.69 43.73
C ASN A 482 4.31 -35.72 42.82
N GLU A 483 3.78 -35.98 41.62
CA GLU A 483 4.43 -36.86 40.63
C GLU A 483 5.81 -36.36 40.20
N ILE A 484 6.06 -35.05 40.27
CA ILE A 484 7.37 -34.47 39.94
C ILE A 484 8.44 -35.01 40.91
N VAL A 485 8.15 -34.97 42.21
CA VAL A 485 9.10 -35.36 43.27
C VAL A 485 8.98 -36.83 43.69
N ALA A 486 7.99 -37.55 43.16
CA ALA A 486 7.81 -38.99 43.36
C ALA A 486 8.56 -39.84 42.32
N ALA A 487 9.05 -39.24 41.22
CA ALA A 487 9.86 -39.95 40.25
C ALA A 487 11.21 -40.38 40.86
N GLN A 488 11.64 -41.61 40.58
CA GLN A 488 12.90 -42.16 41.09
C GLN A 488 14.13 -41.73 40.28
N ASP A 489 13.93 -41.35 39.01
CA ASP A 489 15.01 -40.93 38.13
C ASP A 489 15.11 -39.40 38.03
N THR A 490 16.34 -38.90 38.11
CA THR A 490 16.65 -37.46 38.13
C THR A 490 16.30 -36.79 36.80
N ALA A 491 16.43 -37.50 35.67
CA ALA A 491 16.08 -36.95 34.36
C ALA A 491 14.56 -36.78 34.21
N THR A 492 13.76 -37.71 34.75
CA THR A 492 12.30 -37.55 34.79
C THR A 492 11.87 -36.37 35.66
N VAL A 493 12.49 -36.18 36.84
CA VAL A 493 12.23 -35.02 37.71
C VAL A 493 12.56 -33.72 36.97
N GLN A 494 13.72 -33.65 36.33
CA GLN A 494 14.16 -32.47 35.57
C GLN A 494 13.21 -32.17 34.39
N ALA A 495 12.78 -33.19 33.65
CA ALA A 495 11.84 -33.04 32.54
C ALA A 495 10.47 -32.51 33.02
N ARG A 496 9.95 -33.05 34.13
CA ARG A 496 8.67 -32.59 34.71
C ARG A 496 8.76 -31.18 35.30
N LEU A 497 9.91 -30.79 35.87
CA LEU A 497 10.15 -29.41 36.32
C LEU A 497 10.17 -28.42 35.15
N LEU A 498 10.71 -28.80 33.99
CA LEU A 498 10.67 -27.96 32.79
C LEU A 498 9.23 -27.78 32.27
N VAL A 499 8.43 -28.85 32.28
CA VAL A 499 7.00 -28.78 31.94
C VAL A 499 6.24 -27.86 32.91
N LEU A 500 6.49 -28.00 34.21
CA LEU A 500 5.91 -27.11 35.23
C LEU A 500 6.29 -25.64 34.98
N ALA A 501 7.56 -25.38 34.68
CA ALA A 501 8.05 -24.02 34.38
C ALA A 501 7.44 -23.44 33.10
N ALA A 502 7.20 -24.26 32.07
CA ALA A 502 6.56 -23.83 30.84
C ALA A 502 5.09 -23.48 31.06
N LEU A 503 4.34 -24.34 31.78
CA LEU A 503 2.92 -24.10 32.08
C LEU A 503 2.73 -22.94 33.07
N ALA A 504 3.65 -22.75 34.01
CA ALA A 504 3.65 -21.62 34.95
C ALA A 504 4.16 -20.30 34.34
N ALA A 505 4.36 -20.22 33.02
CA ALA A 505 4.68 -18.96 32.35
C ALA A 505 3.49 -17.98 32.32
N SER A 506 2.25 -18.49 32.44
CA SER A 506 1.06 -17.68 32.63
C SER A 506 0.87 -17.33 34.10
N ASP A 507 0.63 -16.06 34.40
CA ASP A 507 0.36 -15.57 35.77
C ASP A 507 -0.87 -16.26 36.38
N GLU A 508 -1.85 -16.63 35.55
CA GLU A 508 -3.03 -17.36 35.98
C GLU A 508 -2.70 -18.80 36.42
N ALA A 509 -1.88 -19.50 35.64
CA ALA A 509 -1.44 -20.86 35.97
C ALA A 509 -0.53 -20.86 37.21
N ALA A 510 0.42 -19.91 37.29
CA ALA A 510 1.28 -19.73 38.45
C ALA A 510 0.47 -19.45 39.73
N SER A 511 -0.58 -18.61 39.64
CA SER A 511 -1.48 -18.32 40.75
C SER A 511 -2.33 -19.52 41.17
N ARG A 512 -2.74 -20.38 40.24
CA ARG A 512 -3.45 -21.63 40.55
C ARG A 512 -2.54 -22.62 41.26
N ILE A 513 -1.30 -22.76 40.82
CA ILE A 513 -0.27 -23.61 41.47
C ILE A 513 0.02 -23.12 42.89
N ALA A 514 0.29 -21.82 43.05
CA ALA A 514 0.56 -21.22 44.36
C ALA A 514 -0.60 -21.43 45.34
N ARG A 515 -1.85 -21.26 44.90
CA ARG A 515 -3.04 -21.53 45.71
C ARG A 515 -3.20 -23.00 46.06
N ALA A 516 -2.94 -23.91 45.10
CA ALA A 516 -3.03 -25.36 45.36
C ALA A 516 -2.02 -25.80 46.43
N LEU A 517 -0.85 -25.15 46.49
CA LEU A 517 0.20 -25.38 47.48
C LEU A 517 0.07 -24.52 48.74
N ALA A 518 -0.96 -23.68 48.88
CA ALA A 518 -1.12 -22.81 50.04
C ALA A 518 -1.50 -23.60 51.32
N GLY A 519 -1.13 -23.04 52.49
CA GLY A 519 -1.40 -23.64 53.80
C GLY A 519 -0.31 -24.59 54.30
N ASP A 520 -0.38 -24.91 55.60
CA ASP A 520 0.63 -25.71 56.31
C ASP A 520 0.56 -27.20 55.95
N ALA A 521 -0.63 -27.70 55.63
CA ALA A 521 -0.85 -29.09 55.22
C ALA A 521 -0.05 -29.50 53.97
N HIS A 522 0.42 -28.53 53.17
CA HIS A 522 1.17 -28.77 51.93
C HIS A 522 2.59 -28.20 51.96
N ALA A 523 3.05 -27.73 53.12
CA ALA A 523 4.39 -27.16 53.29
C ALA A 523 5.50 -28.17 52.94
N ALA A 524 5.31 -29.45 53.26
CA ALA A 524 6.27 -30.51 52.95
C ALA A 524 6.42 -30.76 51.44
N LEU A 525 5.30 -30.82 50.69
CA LEU A 525 5.33 -30.96 49.23
C LEU A 525 5.94 -29.72 48.57
N ARG A 526 5.57 -28.52 49.05
CA ARG A 526 6.13 -27.24 48.58
C ARG A 526 7.64 -27.19 48.78
N ALA A 527 8.15 -27.57 49.95
CA ALA A 527 9.58 -27.61 50.25
C ALA A 527 10.34 -28.57 49.32
N ARG A 528 9.82 -29.78 49.12
CA ARG A 528 10.43 -30.78 48.21
C ARG A 528 10.48 -30.30 46.77
N LEU A 529 9.44 -29.61 46.30
CA LEU A 529 9.40 -29.03 44.96
C LEU A 529 10.39 -27.88 44.80
N VAL A 530 10.52 -27.02 45.82
CA VAL A 530 11.50 -25.92 45.82
C VAL A 530 12.92 -26.47 45.81
N GLU A 531 13.21 -27.46 46.66
CA GLU A 531 14.51 -28.13 46.70
C GLU A 531 14.84 -28.78 45.35
N ALA A 532 13.91 -29.55 44.77
CA ALA A 532 14.10 -30.15 43.45
C ALA A 532 14.28 -29.08 42.35
N SER A 533 13.58 -27.95 42.43
CA SER A 533 13.75 -26.84 41.48
C SER A 533 15.13 -26.19 41.62
N ASP A 534 15.64 -26.04 42.83
CA ASP A 534 16.92 -25.39 43.09
C ASP A 534 18.11 -26.27 42.69
N THR A 535 17.98 -27.58 42.87
CA THR A 535 19.03 -28.57 42.61
C THR A 535 19.03 -29.08 41.16
N LEU A 536 17.85 -29.31 40.56
CA LEU A 536 17.73 -30.02 39.27
C LEU A 536 17.25 -29.16 38.11
N ALA A 537 16.60 -28.01 38.36
CA ALA A 537 16.11 -27.17 37.26
C ALA A 537 17.22 -26.26 36.68
N PRO A 538 17.24 -26.01 35.35
CA PRO A 538 18.16 -25.06 34.74
C PRO A 538 18.05 -23.65 35.34
N ALA A 539 19.17 -22.92 35.35
CA ALA A 539 19.27 -21.60 35.99
C ALA A 539 18.21 -20.61 35.50
N GLU A 540 17.88 -20.66 34.20
CA GLU A 540 16.96 -19.76 33.51
C GLU A 540 15.50 -19.92 33.96
N VAL A 541 15.11 -21.08 34.47
CA VAL A 541 13.71 -21.39 34.85
C VAL A 541 13.48 -21.37 36.36
N ARG A 542 14.53 -21.40 37.19
CA ARG A 542 14.44 -21.42 38.67
C ARG A 542 13.63 -20.25 39.22
N ALA A 543 13.83 -19.04 38.71
CA ALA A 543 13.08 -17.85 39.16
C ALA A 543 11.57 -17.99 38.90
N ARG A 544 11.19 -18.61 37.77
CA ARG A 544 9.79 -18.85 37.41
C ARG A 544 9.16 -19.94 38.27
N LEU A 545 9.89 -21.02 38.53
CA LEU A 545 9.45 -22.10 39.42
C LEU A 545 9.27 -21.59 40.86
N ARG A 546 10.21 -20.81 41.38
CA ARG A 546 10.09 -20.19 42.71
C ARG A 546 8.85 -19.32 42.82
N ARG A 547 8.58 -18.47 41.82
CA ARG A 547 7.36 -17.64 41.79
C ARG A 547 6.09 -18.49 41.91
N ALA A 548 6.00 -19.57 41.13
CA ALA A 548 4.83 -20.44 41.12
C ALA A 548 4.69 -21.29 42.39
N LEU A 549 5.80 -21.76 42.95
CA LEU A 549 5.80 -22.66 44.12
C LEU A 549 5.66 -21.93 45.46
N LEU A 550 6.24 -20.73 45.57
CA LEU A 550 6.23 -19.94 46.80
C LEU A 550 5.10 -18.92 46.86
N GLY A 551 4.41 -18.67 45.74
CA GLY A 551 3.32 -17.70 45.68
C GLY A 551 3.79 -16.27 45.96
N GLU A 552 5.02 -15.92 45.58
CA GLU A 552 5.55 -14.56 45.66
C GLU A 552 4.72 -13.65 44.73
N ALA A 553 3.67 -13.05 45.30
CA ALA A 553 2.91 -11.99 44.67
C ALA A 553 3.85 -10.83 44.32
N ILE A 554 3.58 -10.18 43.20
CA ILE A 554 4.20 -8.94 42.73
C ILE A 554 4.11 -7.89 43.86
N ARG A 555 5.12 -7.86 44.74
CA ARG A 555 5.47 -6.66 45.47
C ARG A 555 6.46 -5.92 44.60
N VAL A 556 5.94 -4.91 43.90
CA VAL A 556 6.73 -3.79 43.39
C VAL A 556 7.43 -3.17 44.60
N LEU A 557 8.64 -3.62 44.90
CA LEU A 557 9.63 -2.86 45.65
C LEU A 557 10.99 -3.17 45.04
N ALA A 558 11.58 -2.10 44.53
CA ALA A 558 12.92 -2.05 43.98
C ALA A 558 13.95 -2.55 44.99
N ALA A 559 14.78 -3.51 44.57
CA ALA A 559 16.16 -3.76 44.99
C ALA A 559 16.62 -5.03 44.24
N THR A 560 17.66 -5.10 43.42
CA THR A 560 18.61 -4.15 42.81
C THR A 560 19.24 -4.93 41.63
N PRO A 561 20.02 -4.29 40.75
CA PRO A 561 21.42 -4.70 40.82
C PRO A 561 22.29 -3.50 41.14
N ALA A 562 23.18 -3.73 42.10
CA ALA A 562 24.30 -2.85 42.39
C ALA A 562 24.99 -2.45 41.08
N GLY A 563 25.08 -1.15 40.86
CA GLY A 563 25.74 -0.59 39.68
C GLY A 563 24.91 0.46 38.94
N THR A 564 24.26 1.40 39.63
CA THR A 564 23.82 2.63 38.97
C THR A 564 24.32 3.82 39.78
N THR A 565 25.18 4.60 39.12
CA THR A 565 25.55 5.95 39.49
C THR A 565 24.29 6.74 39.89
N PRO A 566 24.32 7.56 40.96
CA PRO A 566 23.18 8.41 41.30
C PRO A 566 22.75 9.22 40.06
N PRO A 567 21.43 9.35 39.80
CA PRO A 567 20.95 10.06 38.63
C PRO A 567 21.53 11.47 38.63
N THR A 568 22.07 11.88 37.49
CA THR A 568 22.59 13.25 37.35
C THR A 568 21.46 14.25 37.60
N PRO A 569 21.76 15.50 38.02
CA PRO A 569 20.73 16.52 38.23
C PRO A 569 19.80 16.71 37.02
N VAL A 570 20.33 16.54 35.81
CA VAL A 570 19.58 16.57 34.53
C VAL A 570 18.57 15.43 34.44
N GLN A 571 18.98 14.21 34.77
CA GLN A 571 18.10 13.03 34.77
C GLN A 571 16.99 13.16 35.81
N ALA A 572 17.35 13.55 37.04
CA ALA A 572 16.36 13.77 38.11
C ALA A 572 15.33 14.86 37.73
N ALA A 573 15.78 15.94 37.09
CA ALA A 573 14.91 17.02 36.63
C ALA A 573 13.98 16.62 35.47
N ALA A 574 14.43 15.71 34.58
CA ALA A 574 13.62 15.17 33.49
C ALA A 574 12.58 14.16 34.01
N GLU A 575 12.95 13.31 34.97
CA GLU A 575 12.04 12.36 35.62
C GLU A 575 10.98 13.06 36.47
N ALA A 576 11.34 14.13 37.19
CA ALA A 576 10.39 14.95 37.93
C ALA A 576 9.37 15.62 37.00
N PHE A 577 9.83 16.18 35.87
CA PHE A 577 8.96 16.73 34.83
C PHE A 577 8.02 15.67 34.25
N SER A 578 8.55 14.50 33.86
CA SER A 578 7.76 13.41 33.27
C SER A 578 6.66 12.92 34.22
N ARG A 579 6.96 12.80 35.52
CA ARG A 579 5.97 12.45 36.55
C ARG A 579 4.88 13.52 36.67
N GLY A 580 5.27 14.79 36.75
CA GLY A 580 4.32 15.91 36.85
C GLY A 580 3.41 16.06 35.63
N LEU A 581 3.93 15.81 34.42
CA LEU A 581 3.14 15.85 33.19
C LEU A 581 2.17 14.67 33.10
N ARG A 582 2.60 13.44 33.44
CA ARG A 582 1.71 12.26 33.49
C ARG A 582 0.55 12.47 34.46
N ASP A 583 0.85 13.03 35.63
CA ASP A 583 -0.13 13.37 36.64
C ASP A 583 -1.16 14.40 36.12
N ALA A 584 -0.71 15.47 35.45
CA ALA A 584 -1.59 16.45 34.82
C ALA A 584 -2.44 15.88 33.67
N LEU A 585 -1.86 15.01 32.83
CA LEU A 585 -2.55 14.32 31.74
C LEU A 585 -3.62 13.36 32.27
N SER A 586 -3.33 12.65 33.36
CA SER A 586 -4.26 11.71 34.00
C SER A 586 -5.51 12.42 34.55
N ARG A 587 -5.33 13.62 35.11
CA ARG A 587 -6.42 14.50 35.57
C ARG A 587 -7.16 15.22 34.45
N ASN A 588 -6.64 15.20 33.23
CA ASN A 588 -7.17 15.93 32.08
C ASN A 588 -7.38 17.43 32.35
N ASP A 589 -6.42 18.06 33.05
CA ASP A 589 -6.45 19.48 33.42
C ASP A 589 -5.61 20.32 32.44
N PRO A 590 -6.23 21.12 31.53
CA PRO A 590 -5.50 21.90 30.54
C PRO A 590 -4.62 23.01 31.14
N ALA A 591 -4.93 23.51 32.34
CA ALA A 591 -4.10 24.52 33.01
C ALA A 591 -2.82 23.88 33.56
N ALA A 592 -2.95 22.75 34.26
CA ALA A 592 -1.81 22.00 34.77
C ALA A 592 -0.92 21.45 33.64
N ILE A 593 -1.51 21.02 32.51
CA ILE A 593 -0.75 20.59 31.33
C ILE A 593 0.07 21.75 30.77
N ARG A 594 -0.52 22.95 30.60
CA ARG A 594 0.21 24.13 30.10
C ARG A 594 1.34 24.56 31.03
N GLU A 595 1.10 24.53 32.34
CA GLU A 595 2.12 24.84 33.35
C GLU A 595 3.32 23.89 33.20
N ARG A 596 3.07 22.57 33.12
CA ARG A 596 4.14 21.59 32.90
C ARG A 596 4.84 21.77 31.57
N LEU A 597 4.12 22.08 30.49
CA LEU A 597 4.74 22.37 29.19
C LEU A 597 5.61 23.63 29.23
N SER A 598 5.27 24.63 30.04
CA SER A 598 6.12 25.80 30.26
C SER A 598 7.40 25.43 31.03
N ASP A 599 7.35 24.44 31.93
CA ASP A 599 8.51 23.94 32.67
C ASP A 599 9.57 23.31 31.75
N VAL A 600 9.19 22.82 30.55
CA VAL A 600 10.15 22.31 29.55
C VAL A 600 11.17 23.39 29.18
N LEU A 601 10.72 24.64 29.10
CA LEU A 601 11.51 25.80 28.71
C LEU A 601 12.05 26.61 29.90
N ALA A 602 11.73 26.20 31.15
CA ALA A 602 12.03 26.96 32.36
C ALA A 602 13.51 26.93 32.84
N PRO A 603 14.31 25.84 32.68
CA PRO A 603 15.71 25.88 33.08
C PRO A 603 16.62 26.46 31.98
N GLN A 604 17.65 27.22 32.39
CA GLN A 604 18.63 27.90 31.52
C GLN A 604 19.69 26.96 30.90
N ASP A 605 19.66 25.66 31.18
CA ASP A 605 20.62 24.69 30.65
C ASP A 605 20.02 23.83 29.52
N THR A 606 20.69 23.87 28.37
CA THR A 606 20.34 23.16 27.14
C THR A 606 20.23 21.64 27.34
N ALA A 607 21.03 21.03 28.22
CA ALA A 607 20.97 19.59 28.46
C ALA A 607 19.68 19.19 29.20
N THR A 608 19.24 20.01 30.15
CA THR A 608 17.97 19.81 30.87
C THR A 608 16.75 20.01 29.97
N VAL A 609 16.77 21.03 29.12
CA VAL A 609 15.69 21.27 28.13
C VAL A 609 15.61 20.09 27.15
N ARG A 610 16.75 19.62 26.62
CA ARG A 610 16.81 18.44 25.74
C ARG A 610 16.25 17.19 26.41
N ALA A 611 16.65 16.90 27.65
CA ALA A 611 16.18 15.73 28.38
C ALA A 611 14.66 15.78 28.65
N ARG A 612 14.12 16.97 28.95
CA ARG A 612 12.67 17.17 29.11
C ARG A 612 11.91 17.04 27.80
N LEU A 613 12.45 17.55 26.69
CA LEU A 613 11.88 17.37 25.34
C LEU A 613 11.83 15.89 24.93
N GLN A 614 12.88 15.12 25.23
CA GLN A 614 12.88 13.66 25.00
C GLN A 614 11.81 12.95 25.82
N MET A 615 11.65 13.30 27.10
CA MET A 615 10.59 12.74 27.95
C MET A 615 9.19 13.15 27.50
N LEU A 616 9.03 14.39 27.02
CA LEU A 616 7.77 14.87 26.44
C LEU A 616 7.43 14.06 25.18
N ALA A 617 8.38 13.88 24.26
CA ALA A 617 8.21 13.10 23.03
C ALA A 617 7.78 11.65 23.34
N ALA A 618 8.44 11.00 24.29
CA ALA A 618 8.07 9.65 24.73
C ALA A 618 6.66 9.56 25.32
N LEU A 619 6.21 10.61 26.03
CA LEU A 619 4.88 10.65 26.64
C LEU A 619 3.75 10.94 25.64
N VAL A 620 4.03 11.69 24.58
CA VAL A 620 3.05 12.01 23.53
C VAL A 620 3.11 11.06 22.34
N ALA A 621 3.87 9.96 22.44
CA ALA A 621 3.81 8.85 21.49
C ALA A 621 2.46 8.10 21.54
N ASP A 622 1.68 8.31 22.61
CA ASP A 622 0.30 7.87 22.75
C ASP A 622 -0.67 8.94 22.19
N ASP A 623 -1.58 8.53 21.30
CA ASP A 623 -2.49 9.44 20.59
C ASP A 623 -3.44 10.20 21.55
N ASP A 624 -3.84 9.62 22.69
CA ASP A 624 -4.71 10.32 23.66
C ASP A 624 -3.93 11.39 24.44
N ALA A 625 -2.69 11.09 24.86
CA ALA A 625 -1.81 12.07 25.47
C ALA A 625 -1.49 13.24 24.51
N ALA A 626 -1.19 12.95 23.24
CA ALA A 626 -0.93 13.96 22.21
C ALA A 626 -2.15 14.87 21.97
N ASN A 627 -3.36 14.30 21.91
CA ASN A 627 -4.59 15.05 21.74
C ASN A 627 -4.92 15.95 22.95
N ARG A 628 -4.62 15.50 24.17
CA ARG A 628 -4.79 16.32 25.39
C ARG A 628 -3.81 17.50 25.43
N VAL A 629 -2.55 17.28 25.06
CA VAL A 629 -1.54 18.35 24.92
C VAL A 629 -1.94 19.36 23.84
N THR A 630 -2.39 18.88 22.68
CA THR A 630 -2.81 19.73 21.56
C THR A 630 -4.01 20.61 21.95
N ARG A 631 -5.00 20.04 22.64
CA ARG A 631 -6.14 20.81 23.18
C ARG A 631 -5.71 21.83 24.23
N ALA A 632 -4.77 21.47 25.11
CA ALA A 632 -4.25 22.39 26.12
C ALA A 632 -3.49 23.58 25.50
N LEU A 633 -2.92 23.42 24.30
CA LEU A 633 -2.22 24.47 23.54
C LEU A 633 -3.09 25.16 22.46
N ALA A 634 -4.39 24.88 22.41
CA ALA A 634 -5.30 25.49 21.46
C ALA A 634 -5.61 26.96 21.81
N GLY A 635 -5.91 27.77 20.79
CA GLY A 635 -6.25 29.19 20.92
C GLY A 635 -5.06 30.16 20.85
N ASP A 636 -5.34 31.41 20.52
CA ASP A 636 -4.33 32.44 20.23
C ASP A 636 -3.51 32.84 21.47
N ALA A 637 -4.10 32.77 22.65
CA ALA A 637 -3.43 33.07 23.92
C ALA A 637 -2.23 32.16 24.23
N HIS A 638 -2.09 31.02 23.54
CA HIS A 638 -1.02 30.05 23.75
C HIS A 638 -0.15 29.82 22.52
N ALA A 639 -0.37 30.59 21.44
CA ALA A 639 0.42 30.52 20.23
C ALA A 639 1.92 30.74 20.51
N ALA A 640 2.27 31.68 21.40
CA ALA A 640 3.66 31.96 21.76
C ALA A 640 4.36 30.78 22.45
N LEU A 641 3.68 30.10 23.38
CA LEU A 641 4.23 28.91 24.05
C LEU A 641 4.40 27.76 23.05
N ARG A 642 3.41 27.55 22.18
CA ARG A 642 3.46 26.54 21.11
C ARG A 642 4.64 26.79 20.17
N THR A 643 4.81 28.01 19.67
CA THR A 643 5.94 28.36 18.79
C THR A 643 7.29 28.14 19.46
N ARG A 644 7.44 28.52 20.74
CA ARG A 644 8.70 28.32 21.46
C ARG A 644 9.04 26.85 21.71
N LEU A 645 8.03 26.01 21.97
CA LEU A 645 8.21 24.56 22.12
C LEU A 645 8.63 23.92 20.79
N VAL A 646 7.99 24.29 19.68
CA VAL A 646 8.35 23.82 18.33
C VAL A 646 9.78 24.21 17.99
N GLN A 647 10.14 25.48 18.18
CA GLN A 647 11.49 25.97 17.92
C GLN A 647 12.54 25.26 18.79
N ALA A 648 12.24 24.99 20.07
CA ALA A 648 13.13 24.23 20.95
C ALA A 648 13.26 22.76 20.52
N ALA A 649 12.18 22.14 20.04
CA ALA A 649 12.21 20.78 19.52
C ALA A 649 13.06 20.69 18.23
N GLU A 650 12.85 21.59 17.27
CA GLU A 650 13.61 21.64 16.01
C GLU A 650 15.11 21.88 16.21
N THR A 651 15.48 22.64 17.25
CA THR A 651 16.87 23.03 17.50
C THR A 651 17.63 22.08 18.42
N LEU A 652 16.96 21.44 19.38
CA LEU A 652 17.62 20.71 20.48
C LEU A 652 17.29 19.22 20.55
N ALA A 653 16.21 18.75 19.92
CA ALA A 653 15.91 17.33 19.86
C ALA A 653 16.85 16.62 18.89
N PRO A 654 17.32 15.39 19.20
CA PRO A 654 18.08 14.61 18.22
C PRO A 654 17.21 14.36 16.99
N ALA A 655 17.84 14.38 15.81
CA ALA A 655 17.23 13.98 14.54
C ALA A 655 17.00 12.45 14.55
N GLU A 656 15.92 12.02 15.20
CA GLU A 656 15.34 10.70 15.01
C GLU A 656 13.90 10.85 14.48
N PRO A 657 13.43 9.87 13.69
CA PRO A 657 12.34 10.00 12.72
C PRO A 657 10.95 10.28 13.32
#